data_AF-A0A9D8VGA7-F1
#
_entry.id   AF-A0A9D8VGA7-F1
#
_cell.length_a   1.000
_cell.length_b   1.000
_cell.length_c   1.000
_cell.angle_alpha   90.00
_cell.angle_beta   90.00
_cell.angle_gamma   90.00
#
_symmetry.space_group_name_H-M   'P 1'
#
loop_
_entity.id
_entity.type
_entity.pdbx_description
1 polymer ?
#
loop_
_entity_poly.entity_id
_entity_poly.type
_entity_poly.pdbx_seq_one_letter_code
_entity_poly.pdbx_strand_id
1 'polypeptide(L)'
;MKSPLRARYFNLLALTLVVVTVGWKLSVRSGQLETLKGVEVPLPENLDDFIKDRDAAVQLGKSLFWDMQLGADGVQTCASCHFNAGVDNRIKNQMSPAGKDHPDRTFSFGGPNYTLQAYNFPLGKDNNEAISSQGVFHSMFLGVEPGASADSVQVVPDPTFNVKGVNTRAVEPRNTPSHINAIFKFRLLWDSRANNQFNGRNPFGPRDPDARVWVHNGHTVAEERILIDDAAMASVATGPPVDFLEVGSVGRTWPFIGKRLLPAKPLAGQEVDPGDSHLKNIRDHYGKGLKGTYADMVKRAFRSKFWSDKPVAWRIDGKNETQEFTQIEDNFSFFAGLSIMMYVSTQVSDESRFDDYLRGQHYALTEKEKAGLELFMNKGRCIDCHAGPDLTNAGVDLHEFSEQNALTNTFRRKDGKVALFDRGSFNIGVRKFDDDLGQGRTDDFGNDLTFTEQHLENNRLDPHFQDPTTWDVQSGTRPKPAIEGAFKTPGLRNVALTAPYMHNGGLATLRQVVDFFDRGGDFAEENKDFLHPSIQDLYLSEHEKEALVAFMLTLTDERVRLHKAPFDHPQIFVPNGHTGDEKHVIDDGTGQAVTDLLEVPAVGAFGYRSLPHILRPFEENLGLTHFDAGPAGDQADLAIFKHFKDTAGATVGDAVLIEIQVTNSGPGNAPSVIVEDDLPPSLSFGDGTEVLSHGTLHESDGMVVWDIGELWPGEMAMLSFRATVEYPYYGLIENTATVRHNSTVNDPFQSNNSDTASFEALVPQQFPAKVQIQAGTFWRDPAGNVHPVVGTYNRGVYRGIPPGQTSVQLWVEANEGLPNPVIVNDAITTENNDVYIATWGYEGIYRSTDGGRTWKGMIFEDETGLSSGNLIVYAIEEGPNGTLYASADRGRIFRSLDAGESWHLAGELPGASSDVTWSLAAHPTTPGTVFAGTFGNGVYATDNFGLTWSRLEGRGLGDDGRVQVFDIEFDPATPHKPTLWAATARGVYRSMDLGGHWQELNGGLFPFREARSLAFHPDEEGPLFVAVWGGGIYKLTNRKHNTVWEFVDLDGANVTTVFYEPYHGTLAAGTDVAGLTTMSVGAFSTDVDDAPTSELPVTMVLAQNYPNPFNPTTAITFDLPEASPVRLSVFDLLGREVRVLADGPMAAGRHEVRFEAGDLPSGTYLYRLETSVGSVSRAMSLLK
;
A
#
# COMPACT_ATOMS: atom_id res chain seq x y z
N MET A 1 -18.76 68.88 24.01
CA MET A 1 -19.48 69.17 25.26
C MET A 1 -19.86 67.84 25.92
N LYS A 2 -19.34 67.62 27.14
CA LYS A 2 -19.75 66.68 28.21
C LYS A 2 -19.88 65.17 27.90
N SER A 3 -18.94 64.39 28.44
CA SER A 3 -19.20 63.09 29.08
C SER A 3 -19.91 63.30 30.45
N PRO A 4 -20.56 62.28 31.06
CA PRO A 4 -19.89 61.33 31.99
C PRO A 4 -20.39 59.86 31.87
N LEU A 5 -19.55 58.81 32.04
CA LEU A 5 -19.12 58.12 33.30
C LEU A 5 -20.24 57.38 34.09
N ARG A 6 -20.30 56.03 34.05
CA ARG A 6 -19.80 55.07 35.08
C ARG A 6 -20.45 53.67 35.03
N ALA A 7 -19.59 52.69 35.31
CA ALA A 7 -19.74 51.23 35.35
C ALA A 7 -20.69 50.65 36.43
N ARG A 8 -21.16 49.39 36.25
CA ARG A 8 -20.66 48.18 36.96
C ARG A 8 -21.39 46.89 36.55
N TYR A 9 -20.57 45.88 36.21
CA TYR A 9 -20.66 44.41 36.30
C TYR A 9 -22.01 43.70 36.58
N PHE A 10 -22.33 42.69 35.78
CA PHE A 10 -22.43 41.27 36.22
C PHE A 10 -22.40 40.31 35.02
N ASN A 11 -21.53 39.29 35.10
CA ASN A 11 -21.37 38.20 34.14
C ASN A 11 -22.63 37.32 34.06
N LEU A 12 -22.99 36.86 32.86
CA LEU A 12 -23.21 35.43 32.59
C LEU A 12 -23.20 35.18 31.08
N LEU A 13 -22.21 34.41 30.62
CA LEU A 13 -22.08 33.90 29.26
C LEU A 13 -23.15 32.83 28.99
N ALA A 14 -23.89 33.00 27.90
CA ALA A 14 -24.48 31.90 27.15
C ALA A 14 -23.93 32.00 25.72
N LEU A 15 -22.85 31.25 25.44
CA LEU A 15 -22.26 31.13 24.12
C LEU A 15 -22.92 29.94 23.43
N THR A 16 -23.89 30.19 22.56
CA THR A 16 -24.29 29.24 21.52
C THR A 16 -23.14 29.12 20.53
N LEU A 17 -22.42 27.99 20.60
CA LEU A 17 -21.40 27.60 19.66
C LEU A 17 -22.10 27.23 18.33
N VAL A 18 -22.17 28.17 17.39
CA VAL A 18 -22.36 27.82 15.98
C VAL A 18 -20.99 27.33 15.52
N VAL A 19 -20.83 26.02 15.41
CA VAL A 19 -19.68 25.42 14.73
C VAL A 19 -19.86 25.70 13.23
N VAL A 20 -19.31 26.83 12.78
CA VAL A 20 -18.93 26.98 11.37
C VAL A 20 -17.68 26.14 11.22
N THR A 21 -17.80 24.97 10.61
CA THR A 21 -16.67 24.22 10.09
C THR A 21 -16.09 25.04 8.94
N VAL A 22 -15.21 25.99 9.26
CA VAL A 22 -14.25 26.52 8.28
C VAL A 22 -13.28 25.38 8.05
N GLY A 23 -13.41 24.70 6.89
CA GLY A 23 -12.41 23.77 6.42
C GLY A 23 -11.08 24.49 6.40
N TRP A 24 -10.11 24.00 7.16
CA TRP A 24 -8.75 24.48 7.08
C TRP A 24 -8.22 24.05 5.72
N LYS A 25 -8.13 24.98 4.76
CA LYS A 25 -7.19 24.82 3.64
C LYS A 25 -5.80 24.80 4.27
N LEU A 26 -5.19 23.62 4.30
CA LEU A 26 -3.80 23.45 4.72
C LEU A 26 -2.93 24.20 3.71
N SER A 27 -2.36 25.32 4.15
CA SER A 27 -1.32 26.02 3.43
C SER A 27 -0.09 25.12 3.36
N VAL A 28 0.26 24.69 2.14
CA VAL A 28 1.44 23.86 1.84
C VAL A 28 2.69 24.64 2.23
N ARG A 29 3.49 24.10 3.15
CA ARG A 29 4.78 24.72 3.50
C ARG A 29 5.82 24.33 2.43
N SER A 30 6.36 25.33 1.73
CA SER A 30 7.44 25.12 0.76
C SER A 30 8.62 24.37 1.40
N GLY A 31 8.98 23.21 0.85
CA GLY A 31 10.18 22.44 1.24
C GLY A 31 9.97 21.26 2.17
N GLN A 32 8.75 20.72 2.29
CA GLN A 32 8.49 19.44 2.97
C GLN A 32 7.86 18.41 2.01
N LEU A 33 8.01 17.13 2.32
CA LEU A 33 7.28 16.05 1.67
C LEU A 33 5.97 15.81 2.41
N GLU A 34 4.89 15.60 1.66
CA GLU A 34 3.55 15.42 2.19
C GLU A 34 2.87 14.24 1.48
N THR A 35 1.84 13.66 2.09
CA THR A 35 1.03 12.63 1.42
C THR A 35 0.07 13.29 0.44
N LEU A 36 -0.17 12.66 -0.71
CA LEU A 36 -1.22 13.10 -1.64
C LEU A 36 -2.60 12.61 -1.19
N LYS A 37 -2.65 11.61 -0.29
CA LYS A 37 -3.90 11.06 0.25
C LYS A 37 -4.68 12.16 0.95
N GLY A 38 -5.88 12.43 0.44
CA GLY A 38 -6.79 13.44 1.01
C GLY A 38 -6.50 14.88 0.58
N VAL A 39 -5.54 15.12 -0.31
CA VAL A 39 -5.36 16.43 -0.96
C VAL A 39 -6.54 16.66 -1.92
N GLU A 40 -7.19 17.82 -1.80
CA GLU A 40 -8.31 18.19 -2.67
C GLU A 40 -7.84 18.38 -4.11
N VAL A 41 -8.55 17.78 -5.07
CA VAL A 41 -8.25 17.93 -6.49
C VAL A 41 -8.57 19.37 -6.93
N PRO A 42 -7.61 20.11 -7.50
CA PRO A 42 -7.83 21.49 -7.93
C PRO A 42 -8.70 21.52 -9.18
N LEU A 43 -9.91 22.03 -9.04
CA LEU A 43 -10.86 22.20 -10.12
C LEU A 43 -11.31 23.67 -10.19
N PRO A 44 -11.67 24.18 -11.39
CA PRO A 44 -12.16 25.55 -11.53
C PRO A 44 -13.37 25.83 -10.62
N GLU A 45 -13.33 26.93 -9.86
CA GLU A 45 -14.39 27.28 -8.91
C GLU A 45 -15.75 27.52 -9.61
N ASN A 46 -15.73 27.98 -10.86
CA ASN A 46 -16.92 28.30 -11.67
C ASN A 46 -17.35 27.17 -12.63
N LEU A 47 -16.93 25.93 -12.40
CA LEU A 47 -17.29 24.79 -13.27
C LEU A 47 -18.81 24.67 -13.55
N ASP A 48 -19.66 24.99 -12.57
CA ASP A 48 -21.11 24.82 -12.67
C ASP A 48 -21.77 25.79 -13.69
N ASP A 49 -21.05 26.85 -14.10
CA ASP A 49 -21.46 27.76 -15.18
C ASP A 49 -21.38 27.10 -16.56
N PHE A 50 -20.59 26.03 -16.68
CA PHE A 50 -20.27 25.32 -17.91
C PHE A 50 -20.85 23.90 -17.92
N ILE A 51 -20.59 23.14 -16.86
CA ILE A 51 -20.97 21.74 -16.68
C ILE A 51 -22.25 21.69 -15.85
N LYS A 52 -23.25 20.95 -16.32
CA LYS A 52 -24.50 20.73 -15.58
C LYS A 52 -24.56 19.39 -14.86
N ASP A 53 -23.80 18.40 -15.32
CA ASP A 53 -23.72 17.05 -14.75
C ASP A 53 -22.24 16.61 -14.83
N ARG A 54 -21.57 16.56 -13.67
CA ARG A 54 -20.14 16.27 -13.57
C ARG A 54 -19.84 14.81 -13.91
N ASP A 55 -20.69 13.87 -13.50
CA ASP A 55 -20.52 12.45 -13.84
C ASP A 55 -20.66 12.21 -15.34
N ALA A 56 -21.62 12.88 -15.99
CA ALA A 56 -21.75 12.83 -17.44
C ALA A 56 -20.54 13.45 -18.15
N ALA A 57 -19.92 14.50 -17.58
CA ALA A 57 -18.69 15.08 -18.12
C ALA A 57 -17.50 14.12 -17.97
N VAL A 58 -17.36 13.43 -16.84
CA VAL A 58 -16.36 12.36 -16.64
C VAL A 58 -16.57 11.23 -17.64
N GLN A 59 -17.81 10.79 -17.85
CA GLN A 59 -18.14 9.74 -18.83
C GLN A 59 -17.77 10.15 -20.25
N LEU A 60 -18.09 11.39 -20.65
CA LEU A 60 -17.70 11.93 -21.94
C LEU A 60 -16.18 12.02 -22.09
N GLY A 61 -15.49 12.50 -21.05
CA GLY A 61 -14.04 12.62 -21.03
C GLY A 61 -13.34 11.27 -21.16
N LYS A 62 -13.74 10.28 -20.35
CA LYS A 62 -13.23 8.91 -20.43
C LYS A 62 -13.49 8.30 -21.80
N SER A 63 -14.66 8.55 -22.39
CA SER A 63 -14.96 8.07 -23.75
C SER A 63 -14.01 8.70 -24.77
N LEU A 64 -13.90 10.03 -24.81
CA LEU A 64 -13.04 10.73 -25.79
C LEU A 64 -11.55 10.38 -25.62
N PHE A 65 -11.06 10.26 -24.39
CA PHE A 65 -9.66 9.93 -24.11
C PHE A 65 -9.27 8.55 -24.66
N TRP A 66 -10.20 7.59 -24.61
CA TRP A 66 -9.96 6.22 -25.03
C TRP A 66 -10.44 5.91 -26.46
N ASP A 67 -11.31 6.72 -27.06
CA ASP A 67 -11.94 6.39 -28.34
C ASP A 67 -10.98 6.56 -29.53
N MET A 68 -10.69 5.45 -30.22
CA MET A 68 -9.86 5.43 -31.42
C MET A 68 -10.44 6.30 -32.54
N GLN A 69 -11.75 6.55 -32.52
CA GLN A 69 -12.41 7.43 -33.50
C GLN A 69 -11.98 8.90 -33.35
N LEU A 70 -11.33 9.31 -32.24
CA LEU A 70 -10.80 10.67 -32.11
C LEU A 70 -9.67 10.97 -33.11
N GLY A 71 -8.90 9.94 -33.48
CA GLY A 71 -7.80 10.01 -34.45
C GLY A 71 -8.22 10.37 -35.85
N ALA A 72 -7.34 11.04 -36.59
CA ALA A 72 -7.53 11.28 -38.02
C ALA A 72 -7.58 9.97 -38.82
N ASP A 73 -6.86 8.94 -38.39
CA ASP A 73 -6.81 7.61 -39.01
C ASP A 73 -7.81 6.59 -38.42
N GLY A 74 -8.57 6.99 -37.39
CA GLY A 74 -9.49 6.12 -36.67
C GLY A 74 -8.81 5.03 -35.81
N VAL A 75 -7.52 5.18 -35.54
CA VAL A 75 -6.73 4.26 -34.71
C VAL A 75 -6.08 4.99 -33.54
N GLN A 76 -5.39 6.11 -33.79
CA GLN A 76 -4.66 6.84 -32.77
C GLN A 76 -5.59 7.69 -31.89
N THR A 77 -5.37 7.72 -30.58
CA THR A 77 -6.10 8.59 -29.63
C THR A 77 -5.20 8.95 -28.43
N CYS A 78 -5.71 9.71 -27.47
CA CYS A 78 -4.94 10.09 -26.26
C CYS A 78 -4.39 8.85 -25.55
N ALA A 79 -5.25 7.84 -25.31
CA ALA A 79 -4.83 6.60 -24.67
C ALA A 79 -3.76 5.82 -25.45
N SER A 80 -3.63 5.98 -26.77
CA SER A 80 -2.58 5.28 -27.55
C SER A 80 -1.15 5.64 -27.12
N CYS A 81 -0.95 6.85 -26.62
CA CYS A 81 0.34 7.33 -26.09
C CYS A 81 0.41 7.28 -24.55
N HIS A 82 -0.70 6.98 -23.88
CA HIS A 82 -0.85 7.12 -22.43
C HIS A 82 -1.41 5.86 -21.75
N PHE A 83 -1.32 4.68 -22.37
CA PHE A 83 -1.95 3.44 -21.90
C PHE A 83 -1.18 2.75 -20.74
N ASN A 84 0.11 3.05 -20.55
CA ASN A 84 0.96 2.39 -19.55
C ASN A 84 1.30 3.36 -18.41
N ALA A 85 0.57 3.31 -17.29
CA ALA A 85 0.73 4.26 -16.16
C ALA A 85 0.69 5.75 -16.62
N GLY A 86 -0.06 6.02 -17.69
CA GLY A 86 -0.14 7.32 -18.31
C GLY A 86 1.00 7.69 -19.26
N VAL A 87 1.94 6.80 -19.55
CA VAL A 87 3.04 7.01 -20.52
C VAL A 87 3.00 5.99 -21.66
N ASP A 88 4.01 6.05 -22.52
CA ASP A 88 4.29 5.11 -23.58
C ASP A 88 5.62 4.39 -23.34
N ASN A 89 5.53 3.09 -23.08
CA ASN A 89 6.69 2.23 -22.83
C ASN A 89 7.00 1.31 -24.02
N ARG A 90 6.40 1.54 -25.20
CA ARG A 90 6.72 0.76 -26.41
C ARG A 90 8.21 0.91 -26.73
N ILE A 91 8.75 -0.05 -27.48
CA ILE A 91 10.16 -0.01 -27.94
C ILE A 91 10.29 0.09 -29.47
N LYS A 92 9.19 -0.14 -30.20
CA LYS A 92 9.20 -0.21 -31.66
C LYS A 92 8.61 1.06 -32.26
N ASN A 93 9.32 1.62 -33.24
CA ASN A 93 8.98 2.90 -33.88
C ASN A 93 8.81 4.05 -32.87
N GLN A 94 9.74 4.22 -31.95
CA GLN A 94 9.67 5.24 -30.90
C GLN A 94 10.74 6.32 -31.02
N MET A 95 11.41 6.42 -32.17
CA MET A 95 12.54 7.32 -32.34
C MET A 95 12.18 8.50 -33.23
N SER A 96 12.48 9.71 -32.76
CA SER A 96 12.49 10.95 -33.54
C SER A 96 13.94 11.39 -33.76
N PRO A 97 14.34 11.84 -34.97
CA PRO A 97 15.74 12.09 -35.32
C PRO A 97 16.39 13.25 -34.56
N ALA A 98 15.60 14.19 -34.01
CA ALA A 98 16.16 15.27 -33.22
C ALA A 98 15.16 15.89 -32.23
N GLY A 99 15.70 16.67 -31.29
CA GLY A 99 14.91 17.57 -30.45
C GLY A 99 14.09 18.56 -31.28
N LYS A 100 13.03 19.12 -30.67
CA LYS A 100 12.01 19.90 -31.38
C LYS A 100 12.60 21.07 -32.18
N ASP A 101 13.63 21.72 -31.65
CA ASP A 101 14.23 22.95 -32.22
C ASP A 101 15.52 22.70 -33.02
N HIS A 102 16.05 21.48 -33.01
CA HIS A 102 17.29 21.15 -33.71
C HIS A 102 17.13 21.22 -35.25
N PRO A 103 18.08 21.79 -36.01
CA PRO A 103 17.92 21.95 -37.46
C PRO A 103 18.12 20.65 -38.26
N ASP A 104 18.90 19.70 -37.74
CA ASP A 104 19.08 18.39 -38.35
C ASP A 104 17.84 17.51 -38.12
N ARG A 105 17.39 16.84 -39.17
CA ARG A 105 16.24 15.92 -39.18
C ARG A 105 16.63 14.52 -39.66
N THR A 106 17.93 14.19 -39.58
CA THR A 106 18.47 12.87 -39.93
C THR A 106 18.70 12.03 -38.68
N PHE A 107 18.50 10.72 -38.80
CA PHE A 107 18.77 9.77 -37.73
C PHE A 107 20.27 9.46 -37.67
N SER A 108 20.89 9.71 -36.53
CA SER A 108 22.28 9.39 -36.20
C SER A 108 22.50 7.88 -35.98
N PHE A 109 21.46 7.16 -35.55
CA PHE A 109 21.41 5.70 -35.48
C PHE A 109 19.99 5.18 -35.71
N GLY A 110 19.88 3.90 -36.07
CA GLY A 110 18.59 3.30 -36.36
C GLY A 110 17.87 4.01 -37.52
N GLY A 111 16.57 4.27 -37.33
CA GLY A 111 15.72 4.93 -38.30
C GLY A 111 14.23 4.76 -37.95
N PRO A 112 13.33 5.21 -38.83
CA PRO A 112 11.90 4.96 -38.66
C PRO A 112 11.64 3.46 -38.55
N ASN A 113 10.72 3.04 -37.68
CA ASN A 113 10.42 1.64 -37.35
C ASN A 113 11.54 0.82 -36.67
N TYR A 114 12.60 1.46 -36.17
CA TYR A 114 13.61 0.77 -35.37
C TYR A 114 13.03 0.20 -34.06
N THR A 115 13.55 -0.95 -33.63
CA THR A 115 13.23 -1.56 -32.33
C THR A 115 14.36 -1.27 -31.35
N LEU A 116 14.06 -0.45 -30.34
CA LEU A 116 15.00 -0.07 -29.30
C LEU A 116 15.49 -1.29 -28.52
N GLN A 117 16.75 -1.21 -28.10
CA GLN A 117 17.49 -2.20 -27.35
C GLN A 117 18.11 -1.54 -26.12
N ALA A 118 18.39 -2.33 -25.09
CA ALA A 118 19.03 -1.85 -23.86
C ALA A 118 20.30 -1.02 -24.09
N TYR A 119 21.17 -1.47 -25.00
CA TYR A 119 22.44 -0.79 -25.31
C TYR A 119 22.27 0.56 -26.01
N ASN A 120 21.07 0.95 -26.43
CA ASN A 120 20.81 2.29 -26.92
C ASN A 120 20.78 3.33 -25.78
N PHE A 121 20.65 2.88 -24.52
CA PHE A 121 20.53 3.76 -23.36
C PHE A 121 21.79 3.69 -22.47
N PRO A 122 22.20 4.81 -21.85
CA PRO A 122 21.68 6.15 -22.08
C PRO A 122 22.03 6.65 -23.50
N LEU A 123 21.20 7.51 -24.08
CA LEU A 123 21.55 8.18 -25.33
C LEU A 123 22.84 8.99 -25.12
N GLY A 124 23.85 8.75 -25.96
CA GLY A 124 25.16 9.39 -25.85
C GLY A 124 25.12 10.90 -26.09
N LYS A 125 26.16 11.64 -25.68
CA LYS A 125 26.22 13.10 -25.85
C LYS A 125 26.25 13.60 -27.30
N ASP A 126 26.68 12.74 -28.22
CA ASP A 126 26.68 13.02 -29.66
C ASP A 126 25.34 12.68 -30.34
N ASN A 127 24.38 12.16 -29.56
CA ASN A 127 23.06 11.75 -30.01
C ASN A 127 22.04 12.88 -29.80
N ASN A 128 21.25 13.17 -30.83
CA ASN A 128 20.19 14.16 -30.77
C ASN A 128 18.78 13.54 -30.84
N GLU A 129 18.63 12.23 -30.97
CA GLU A 129 17.32 11.55 -31.07
C GLU A 129 16.49 11.66 -29.79
N ALA A 130 15.18 11.80 -29.93
CA ALA A 130 14.25 11.67 -28.81
C ALA A 130 13.52 10.32 -28.90
N ILE A 131 13.32 9.69 -27.73
CA ILE A 131 12.49 8.49 -27.61
C ILE A 131 11.11 8.89 -27.10
N SER A 132 10.10 8.70 -27.94
CA SER A 132 8.72 9.09 -27.68
C SER A 132 7.70 8.27 -28.46
N SER A 133 6.43 8.61 -28.26
CA SER A 133 5.28 8.01 -28.90
C SER A 133 5.23 8.23 -30.40
N GLN A 134 4.88 7.15 -31.10
CA GLN A 134 4.40 7.24 -32.47
C GLN A 134 2.95 7.73 -32.52
N GLY A 135 2.70 8.65 -33.44
CA GLY A 135 1.39 9.17 -33.79
C GLY A 135 0.84 8.56 -35.09
N VAL A 136 0.31 9.42 -35.95
CA VAL A 136 -0.29 9.03 -37.23
C VAL A 136 0.71 9.01 -38.39
N PHE A 137 0.26 8.53 -39.55
CA PHE A 137 0.98 8.73 -40.81
C PHE A 137 0.82 10.16 -41.31
N HIS A 138 1.88 10.70 -41.91
CA HIS A 138 1.84 12.01 -42.55
C HIS A 138 0.79 12.04 -43.67
N SER A 139 -0.19 12.93 -43.50
CA SER A 139 -1.35 13.05 -44.38
C SER A 139 -1.91 14.47 -44.34
N MET A 140 -2.54 14.89 -45.44
CA MET A 140 -3.26 16.15 -45.56
C MET A 140 -4.75 15.92 -45.32
N PHE A 141 -5.36 16.72 -44.45
CA PHE A 141 -6.79 16.70 -44.23
C PHE A 141 -7.54 17.09 -45.51
N LEU A 142 -8.57 16.32 -45.90
CA LEU A 142 -9.47 16.66 -47.01
C LEU A 142 -10.87 17.03 -46.54
N GLY A 143 -11.40 16.36 -45.52
CA GLY A 143 -12.75 16.59 -45.02
C GLY A 143 -13.19 15.48 -44.06
N VAL A 144 -14.48 15.49 -43.70
CA VAL A 144 -15.07 14.47 -42.81
C VAL A 144 -16.41 13.98 -43.35
N GLU A 145 -16.72 12.72 -43.05
CA GLU A 145 -18.08 12.17 -43.16
C GLU A 145 -18.68 12.06 -41.75
N PRO A 146 -19.85 12.67 -41.48
CA PRO A 146 -20.48 12.61 -40.16
C PRO A 146 -20.72 11.17 -39.70
N GLY A 147 -20.18 10.81 -38.53
CA GLY A 147 -20.31 9.48 -37.93
C GLY A 147 -19.24 8.47 -38.37
N ALA A 148 -18.33 8.85 -39.28
CA ALA A 148 -17.25 7.98 -39.72
C ALA A 148 -16.15 7.82 -38.65
N SER A 149 -15.50 6.65 -38.65
CA SER A 149 -14.45 6.31 -37.68
C SER A 149 -13.13 7.06 -37.91
N ALA A 150 -12.88 7.56 -39.11
CA ALA A 150 -11.66 8.28 -39.50
C ALA A 150 -11.98 9.51 -40.36
N ASP A 151 -11.02 10.43 -40.49
CA ASP A 151 -11.11 11.57 -41.40
C ASP A 151 -10.92 11.11 -42.86
N SER A 152 -11.38 11.94 -43.81
CA SER A 152 -10.96 11.81 -45.21
C SER A 152 -9.63 12.55 -45.36
N VAL A 153 -8.57 11.81 -45.71
CA VAL A 153 -7.21 12.35 -45.84
C VAL A 153 -6.57 11.98 -47.18
N GLN A 154 -5.57 12.75 -47.58
CA GLN A 154 -4.65 12.42 -48.66
C GLN A 154 -3.30 11.99 -48.08
N VAL A 155 -2.87 10.77 -48.39
CA VAL A 155 -1.52 10.32 -48.06
C VAL A 155 -0.50 11.14 -48.85
N VAL A 156 0.49 11.70 -48.15
CA VAL A 156 1.58 12.47 -48.76
C VAL A 156 2.92 11.88 -48.32
N PRO A 157 3.94 11.82 -49.19
CA PRO A 157 5.25 11.30 -48.81
C PRO A 157 5.81 12.01 -47.57
N ASP A 158 6.28 11.25 -46.60
CA ASP A 158 6.96 11.77 -45.42
C ASP A 158 8.48 11.85 -45.68
N PRO A 159 9.11 13.03 -45.62
CA PRO A 159 10.54 13.16 -45.87
C PRO A 159 11.42 12.54 -44.77
N THR A 160 10.88 12.34 -43.58
CA THR A 160 11.61 11.91 -42.39
C THR A 160 11.21 10.50 -41.97
N PHE A 161 9.92 10.24 -41.81
CA PHE A 161 9.37 8.98 -41.33
C PHE A 161 8.96 8.09 -42.51
N ASN A 162 9.95 7.60 -43.25
CA ASN A 162 9.73 6.62 -44.31
C ASN A 162 10.88 5.60 -44.38
N VAL A 163 10.57 4.40 -44.86
CA VAL A 163 11.56 3.36 -45.18
C VAL A 163 11.46 3.07 -46.66
N LYS A 164 12.47 3.51 -47.43
CA LYS A 164 12.55 3.36 -48.90
C LYS A 164 11.31 3.92 -49.64
N GLY A 165 10.79 5.05 -49.17
CA GLY A 165 9.65 5.74 -49.79
C GLY A 165 8.28 5.22 -49.36
N VAL A 166 8.21 4.26 -48.43
CA VAL A 166 6.96 3.85 -47.77
C VAL A 166 6.88 4.58 -46.42
N ASN A 167 5.82 5.34 -46.20
CA ASN A 167 5.66 6.11 -44.97
C ASN A 167 5.51 5.19 -43.75
N THR A 168 6.18 5.52 -42.67
CA THR A 168 5.91 4.99 -41.32
C THR A 168 5.12 6.03 -40.53
N ARG A 169 4.58 5.64 -39.38
CA ARG A 169 4.00 6.60 -38.41
C ARG A 169 5.08 7.53 -37.88
N ALA A 170 4.76 8.82 -37.79
CA ALA A 170 5.64 9.83 -37.25
C ALA A 170 5.82 9.68 -35.73
N VAL A 171 6.94 10.16 -35.20
CA VAL A 171 7.27 10.09 -33.76
C VAL A 171 7.50 11.49 -33.22
N GLU A 172 6.95 11.75 -32.04
CA GLU A 172 7.05 13.05 -31.37
C GLU A 172 8.51 13.38 -30.97
N PRO A 173 8.91 14.67 -30.98
CA PRO A 173 10.28 15.08 -30.66
C PRO A 173 10.57 15.20 -29.15
N ARG A 174 9.61 14.85 -28.28
CA ARG A 174 9.76 14.81 -26.82
C ARG A 174 8.99 13.64 -26.26
N ASN A 175 9.53 12.99 -25.24
CA ASN A 175 8.91 11.87 -24.54
C ASN A 175 7.53 12.23 -23.96
N THR A 176 6.61 11.26 -23.97
CA THR A 176 5.25 11.43 -23.47
C THR A 176 5.18 11.39 -21.94
N PRO A 177 4.82 12.50 -21.26
CA PRO A 177 4.73 12.52 -19.79
C PRO A 177 3.45 11.83 -19.29
N SER A 178 3.45 11.39 -18.02
CA SER A 178 2.26 10.81 -17.40
C SER A 178 1.12 11.81 -17.23
N HIS A 179 -0.12 11.39 -17.53
CA HIS A 179 -1.33 12.15 -17.23
C HIS A 179 -1.88 11.89 -15.82
N ILE A 180 -1.43 10.83 -15.15
CA ILE A 180 -1.82 10.53 -13.76
C ILE A 180 -1.29 11.66 -12.86
N ASN A 181 -2.15 12.17 -11.98
CA ASN A 181 -1.89 13.37 -11.15
C ASN A 181 -1.61 14.66 -11.93
N ALA A 182 -1.75 14.70 -13.27
CA ALA A 182 -1.49 15.90 -14.05
C ALA A 182 -2.41 17.08 -13.66
N ILE A 183 -3.58 16.78 -13.08
CA ILE A 183 -4.52 17.78 -12.57
C ILE A 183 -3.89 18.69 -11.51
N PHE A 184 -2.89 18.22 -10.75
CA PHE A 184 -2.21 19.01 -9.72
C PHE A 184 -1.16 19.98 -10.27
N LYS A 185 -0.91 20.00 -11.58
CA LYS A 185 0.11 20.85 -12.20
C LYS A 185 -0.48 22.19 -12.63
N PHE A 186 0.21 23.29 -12.30
CA PHE A 186 -0.25 24.63 -12.66
C PHE A 186 -0.29 24.86 -14.17
N ARG A 187 0.81 24.55 -14.89
CA ARG A 187 0.84 24.50 -16.37
C ARG A 187 1.28 23.11 -16.83
N LEU A 188 0.88 22.73 -18.05
CA LEU A 188 1.13 21.39 -18.61
C LEU A 188 2.01 21.42 -19.85
N LEU A 189 2.47 20.22 -20.24
CA LEU A 189 3.54 19.94 -21.22
C LEU A 189 4.94 20.25 -20.66
N TRP A 190 5.97 19.65 -21.26
CA TRP A 190 7.36 19.82 -20.80
C TRP A 190 7.81 21.28 -20.80
N ASP A 191 7.40 22.07 -21.79
CA ASP A 191 7.70 23.51 -21.92
C ASP A 191 6.62 24.41 -21.30
N SER A 192 5.65 23.84 -20.56
CA SER A 192 4.57 24.61 -19.92
C SER A 192 3.74 25.48 -20.89
N ARG A 193 3.67 25.13 -22.18
CA ARG A 193 2.90 25.90 -23.17
C ARG A 193 1.39 25.77 -23.00
N ALA A 194 0.89 24.71 -22.34
CA ALA A 194 -0.52 24.59 -22.00
C ALA A 194 -0.82 25.47 -20.78
N ASN A 195 -1.58 26.53 -21.01
CA ASN A 195 -1.88 27.58 -20.04
C ASN A 195 -2.90 27.11 -19.00
N ASN A 196 -2.77 27.58 -17.77
CA ASN A 196 -3.66 27.27 -16.64
C ASN A 196 -5.08 27.84 -16.82
N GLN A 197 -5.25 28.85 -17.67
CA GLN A 197 -6.55 29.40 -18.04
C GLN A 197 -7.00 28.85 -19.39
N PHE A 198 -8.01 27.99 -19.39
CA PHE A 198 -8.52 27.41 -20.62
C PHE A 198 -9.41 28.39 -21.38
N ASN A 199 -9.11 28.62 -22.65
CA ASN A 199 -9.85 29.55 -23.53
C ASN A 199 -10.98 28.91 -24.34
N GLY A 200 -11.22 27.60 -24.18
CA GLY A 200 -12.24 26.85 -24.91
C GLY A 200 -11.85 26.38 -26.31
N ARG A 201 -10.65 26.72 -26.82
CA ARG A 201 -10.26 26.47 -28.21
C ARG A 201 -8.93 25.75 -28.39
N ASN A 202 -7.91 26.16 -27.64
CA ASN A 202 -6.54 25.68 -27.83
C ASN A 202 -5.73 25.77 -26.53
N PRO A 203 -4.49 25.25 -26.52
CA PRO A 203 -3.70 25.18 -25.29
C PRO A 203 -3.21 26.54 -24.75
N PHE A 204 -3.30 27.63 -25.50
CA PHE A 204 -2.54 28.85 -25.22
C PHE A 204 -3.22 29.83 -24.26
N GLY A 205 -4.48 29.59 -23.89
CA GLY A 205 -5.21 30.42 -22.93
C GLY A 205 -5.31 31.88 -23.40
N PRO A 206 -4.98 32.88 -22.58
CA PRO A 206 -5.08 34.29 -22.94
C PRO A 206 -4.07 34.74 -24.01
N ARG A 207 -3.01 33.95 -24.28
CA ARG A 207 -2.02 34.25 -25.32
C ARG A 207 -2.58 34.16 -26.74
N ASP A 208 -3.68 33.43 -26.93
CA ASP A 208 -4.50 33.56 -28.13
C ASP A 208 -5.57 34.66 -27.90
N PRO A 209 -5.42 35.85 -28.54
CA PRO A 209 -6.38 36.92 -28.40
C PRO A 209 -7.68 36.67 -29.16
N ASP A 210 -7.73 35.72 -30.09
CA ASP A 210 -8.84 35.45 -31.02
C ASP A 210 -9.67 34.21 -30.63
N ALA A 211 -9.23 33.44 -29.64
CA ALA A 211 -10.00 32.31 -29.10
C ALA A 211 -11.37 32.76 -28.54
N ARG A 212 -12.47 32.29 -29.17
CA ARG A 212 -13.86 32.58 -28.78
C ARG A 212 -14.74 31.35 -28.84
N VAL A 213 -15.71 31.25 -27.94
CA VAL A 213 -16.71 30.17 -27.90
C VAL A 213 -18.09 30.78 -28.20
N TRP A 214 -18.95 30.05 -28.91
CA TRP A 214 -20.31 30.51 -29.20
C TRP A 214 -21.23 30.31 -28.00
N VAL A 215 -21.85 31.39 -27.51
CA VAL A 215 -22.74 31.38 -26.35
C VAL A 215 -24.11 31.93 -26.71
N HIS A 216 -25.16 31.25 -26.28
CA HIS A 216 -26.54 31.70 -26.40
C HIS A 216 -26.92 32.55 -25.17
N ASN A 217 -27.04 33.86 -25.37
CA ASN A 217 -27.29 34.84 -24.29
C ASN A 217 -28.78 35.04 -23.94
N GLY A 218 -29.66 34.14 -24.39
CA GLY A 218 -31.11 34.20 -24.19
C GLY A 218 -31.88 34.81 -25.37
N HIS A 219 -31.21 35.50 -26.29
CA HIS A 219 -31.82 36.10 -27.49
C HIS A 219 -31.12 35.71 -28.79
N THR A 220 -29.78 35.73 -28.78
CA THR A 220 -28.92 35.45 -29.95
C THR A 220 -27.77 34.54 -29.55
N VAL A 221 -27.17 33.88 -30.54
CA VAL A 221 -25.89 33.17 -30.37
C VAL A 221 -24.78 34.13 -30.81
N ALA A 222 -23.79 34.36 -29.96
CA ALA A 222 -22.67 35.28 -30.21
C ALA A 222 -21.35 34.67 -29.72
N GLU A 223 -20.23 35.10 -30.30
CA GLU A 223 -18.90 34.72 -29.84
C GLU A 223 -18.54 35.47 -28.56
N GLU A 224 -18.13 34.73 -27.54
CA GLU A 224 -17.65 35.27 -26.26
C GLU A 224 -16.24 34.76 -25.98
N ARG A 225 -15.41 35.61 -25.37
CA ARG A 225 -14.11 35.21 -24.84
C ARG A 225 -14.35 34.59 -23.47
N ILE A 226 -13.87 33.37 -23.28
CA ILE A 226 -13.97 32.65 -22.01
C ILE A 226 -12.54 32.34 -21.55
N LEU A 227 -12.27 32.48 -20.25
CA LEU A 227 -11.07 32.02 -19.59
C LEU A 227 -11.53 31.27 -18.33
N ILE A 228 -11.13 30.01 -18.21
CA ILE A 228 -11.48 29.15 -17.07
C ILE A 228 -10.19 28.88 -16.31
N ASP A 229 -10.06 29.44 -15.12
CA ASP A 229 -8.91 29.26 -14.24
C ASP A 229 -8.78 27.80 -13.80
N ASP A 230 -7.58 27.36 -13.41
CA ASP A 230 -7.31 25.98 -12.95
C ASP A 230 -7.69 24.88 -13.94
N ALA A 231 -7.58 25.18 -15.24
CA ALA A 231 -7.99 24.31 -16.34
C ALA A 231 -6.85 23.97 -17.31
N ALA A 232 -5.60 23.88 -16.82
CA ALA A 232 -4.44 23.49 -17.64
C ALA A 232 -4.67 22.17 -18.39
N MET A 233 -5.34 21.22 -17.74
CA MET A 233 -5.66 19.92 -18.34
C MET A 233 -6.67 20.03 -19.48
N ALA A 234 -7.61 20.98 -19.41
CA ALA A 234 -8.51 21.26 -20.53
C ALA A 234 -7.76 21.93 -21.69
N SER A 235 -6.82 22.83 -21.39
CA SER A 235 -5.93 23.45 -22.38
C SER A 235 -5.13 22.40 -23.14
N VAL A 236 -4.40 21.50 -22.46
CA VAL A 236 -3.55 20.50 -23.13
C VAL A 236 -4.37 19.53 -23.99
N ALA A 237 -5.57 19.13 -23.54
CA ALA A 237 -6.43 18.20 -24.26
C ALA A 237 -6.87 18.70 -25.65
N THR A 238 -6.73 20.00 -25.92
CA THR A 238 -7.07 20.59 -27.23
C THR A 238 -5.95 20.56 -28.27
N GLY A 239 -4.71 20.24 -27.88
CA GLY A 239 -3.56 20.20 -28.80
C GLY A 239 -3.48 18.93 -29.65
N PRO A 240 -3.32 17.73 -29.03
CA PRO A 240 -3.03 16.49 -29.75
C PRO A 240 -3.98 16.16 -30.90
N PRO A 241 -5.32 16.32 -30.76
CA PRO A 241 -6.25 15.97 -31.82
C PRO A 241 -6.09 16.78 -33.11
N VAL A 242 -5.39 17.92 -33.10
CA VAL A 242 -5.13 18.70 -34.32
C VAL A 242 -3.66 18.71 -34.74
N ASP A 243 -2.78 18.06 -33.99
CA ASP A 243 -1.35 17.94 -34.32
C ASP A 243 -1.10 16.73 -35.24
N PHE A 244 -0.41 16.94 -36.35
CA PHE A 244 -0.15 15.92 -37.37
C PHE A 244 0.97 14.94 -37.01
N LEU A 245 1.76 15.24 -35.96
CA LEU A 245 2.73 14.29 -35.40
C LEU A 245 2.09 13.38 -34.34
N GLU A 246 0.93 13.78 -33.80
CA GLU A 246 0.27 13.09 -32.68
C GLU A 246 -0.99 12.35 -33.17
N VAL A 247 -2.17 12.98 -33.14
CA VAL A 247 -3.48 12.33 -33.38
C VAL A 247 -4.19 12.86 -34.64
N GLY A 248 -3.82 14.05 -35.11
CA GLY A 248 -4.45 14.78 -36.20
C GLY A 248 -3.78 14.59 -37.57
N SER A 249 -4.25 15.34 -38.58
CA SER A 249 -3.63 15.42 -39.91
C SER A 249 -3.39 16.89 -40.27
N VAL A 250 -2.51 17.17 -41.24
CA VAL A 250 -2.16 18.55 -41.59
C VAL A 250 -3.40 19.30 -42.09
N GLY A 251 -3.76 20.40 -41.41
CA GLY A 251 -4.93 21.22 -41.72
C GLY A 251 -6.24 20.81 -41.04
N ARG A 252 -6.23 19.76 -40.19
CA ARG A 252 -7.37 19.35 -39.37
C ARG A 252 -7.71 20.41 -38.31
N THR A 253 -9.00 20.65 -38.04
CA THR A 253 -9.44 21.56 -36.98
C THR A 253 -10.62 21.00 -36.18
N TRP A 254 -10.76 21.46 -34.93
CA TRP A 254 -11.78 21.01 -33.98
C TRP A 254 -13.24 21.00 -34.48
N PRO A 255 -13.72 22.01 -35.23
CA PRO A 255 -15.08 21.98 -35.77
C PRO A 255 -15.35 20.77 -36.67
N PHE A 256 -14.37 20.34 -37.47
CA PHE A 256 -14.48 19.13 -38.29
C PHE A 256 -14.51 17.86 -37.43
N ILE A 257 -13.72 17.82 -36.34
CA ILE A 257 -13.75 16.73 -35.35
C ILE A 257 -15.16 16.62 -34.75
N GLY A 258 -15.75 17.75 -34.34
CA GLY A 258 -17.12 17.80 -33.82
C GLY A 258 -18.15 17.32 -34.83
N LYS A 259 -18.07 17.82 -36.07
CA LYS A 259 -18.95 17.40 -37.18
C LYS A 259 -18.87 15.90 -37.48
N ARG A 260 -17.70 15.29 -37.29
CA ARG A 260 -17.50 13.84 -37.45
C ARG A 260 -18.01 13.05 -36.24
N LEU A 261 -17.60 13.42 -35.03
CA LEU A 261 -17.82 12.61 -33.84
C LEU A 261 -19.20 12.76 -33.20
N LEU A 262 -19.81 13.95 -33.24
CA LEU A 262 -21.10 14.19 -32.56
C LEU A 262 -22.20 13.17 -32.91
N PRO A 263 -22.41 12.76 -34.18
CA PRO A 263 -23.38 11.72 -34.51
C PRO A 263 -22.84 10.28 -34.33
N ALA A 264 -21.55 10.10 -34.05
CA ALA A 264 -20.95 8.79 -33.88
C ALA A 264 -21.36 8.14 -32.55
N LYS A 265 -21.39 6.80 -32.54
CA LYS A 265 -21.52 6.00 -31.33
C LYS A 265 -20.18 6.05 -30.56
N PRO A 266 -20.16 6.42 -29.27
CA PRO A 266 -18.93 6.42 -28.48
C PRO A 266 -18.34 5.01 -28.34
N LEU A 267 -17.02 4.90 -28.49
CA LEU A 267 -16.25 3.66 -28.34
C LEU A 267 -16.74 2.53 -29.27
N ALA A 268 -17.24 2.87 -30.46
CA ALA A 268 -17.93 1.90 -31.34
C ALA A 268 -17.07 0.68 -31.71
N GLY A 269 -15.74 0.84 -31.77
CA GLY A 269 -14.78 -0.23 -32.07
C GLY A 269 -14.28 -1.01 -30.85
N GLN A 270 -14.66 -0.62 -29.63
CA GLN A 270 -13.98 -1.02 -28.39
C GLN A 270 -14.93 -1.68 -27.39
N GLU A 271 -14.39 -2.65 -26.66
CA GLU A 271 -15.09 -3.29 -25.54
C GLU A 271 -15.03 -2.43 -24.27
N VAL A 272 -16.07 -2.51 -23.46
CA VAL A 272 -16.18 -1.83 -22.16
C VAL A 272 -16.57 -2.87 -21.11
N ASP A 273 -15.73 -3.00 -20.09
CA ASP A 273 -15.90 -4.00 -19.03
C ASP A 273 -17.22 -3.79 -18.25
N PRO A 274 -17.97 -4.86 -17.89
CA PRO A 274 -19.17 -4.74 -17.06
C PRO A 274 -18.98 -4.04 -15.71
N GLY A 275 -17.77 -4.11 -15.16
CA GLY A 275 -17.35 -3.51 -13.90
C GLY A 275 -16.60 -2.19 -14.06
N ASP A 276 -16.55 -1.57 -15.25
CA ASP A 276 -15.92 -0.25 -15.44
C ASP A 276 -16.49 0.78 -14.44
N SER A 277 -15.60 1.55 -13.81
CA SER A 277 -15.93 2.47 -12.72
C SER A 277 -16.92 3.57 -13.11
N HIS A 278 -16.88 4.03 -14.36
CA HIS A 278 -17.66 5.18 -14.83
C HIS A 278 -18.64 4.83 -15.96
N LEU A 279 -18.31 3.85 -16.81
CA LEU A 279 -19.04 3.57 -18.05
C LEU A 279 -20.03 2.41 -17.94
N LYS A 280 -19.98 1.58 -16.88
CA LYS A 280 -20.82 0.37 -16.72
C LYS A 280 -22.32 0.60 -16.96
N ASN A 281 -22.84 1.73 -16.52
CA ASN A 281 -24.28 2.05 -16.60
C ASN A 281 -24.74 2.49 -18.00
N ILE A 282 -23.81 2.97 -18.83
CA ILE A 282 -24.10 3.50 -20.17
C ILE A 282 -23.51 2.64 -21.30
N ARG A 283 -22.78 1.56 -20.97
CA ARG A 283 -22.28 0.59 -21.95
C ARG A 283 -23.42 -0.03 -22.77
N ASP A 284 -23.15 -0.32 -24.03
CA ASP A 284 -24.01 -1.18 -24.82
C ASP A 284 -23.88 -2.62 -24.30
N HIS A 285 -25.01 -3.23 -23.93
CA HIS A 285 -25.02 -4.57 -23.34
C HIS A 285 -25.00 -5.67 -24.41
N TYR A 286 -25.31 -5.31 -25.66
CA TYR A 286 -25.50 -6.23 -26.78
C TYR A 286 -24.40 -6.09 -27.85
N GLY A 287 -23.40 -5.24 -27.62
CA GLY A 287 -22.31 -4.98 -28.56
C GLY A 287 -21.23 -4.08 -27.98
N LYS A 288 -20.28 -3.67 -28.82
CA LYS A 288 -19.18 -2.77 -28.45
C LYS A 288 -19.66 -1.33 -28.21
N GLY A 289 -18.89 -0.57 -27.43
CA GLY A 289 -19.11 0.85 -27.16
C GLY A 289 -20.25 1.18 -26.20
N LEU A 290 -20.74 2.42 -26.28
CA LEU A 290 -21.75 2.98 -25.37
C LEU A 290 -23.11 3.19 -26.06
N LYS A 291 -24.17 3.37 -25.27
CA LYS A 291 -25.50 3.72 -25.76
C LYS A 291 -25.56 5.20 -26.17
N GLY A 292 -26.27 5.50 -27.26
CA GLY A 292 -26.47 6.87 -27.75
C GLY A 292 -25.32 7.40 -28.60
N THR A 293 -25.22 8.72 -28.70
CA THR A 293 -24.21 9.43 -29.50
C THR A 293 -23.37 10.39 -28.65
N TYR A 294 -22.24 10.86 -29.18
CA TYR A 294 -21.48 11.93 -28.53
C TYR A 294 -22.30 13.23 -28.36
N ALA A 295 -23.21 13.53 -29.29
CA ALA A 295 -24.13 14.66 -29.14
C ALA A 295 -25.03 14.51 -27.89
N ASP A 296 -25.51 13.30 -27.60
CA ASP A 296 -26.29 13.02 -26.39
C ASP A 296 -25.46 13.22 -25.13
N MET A 297 -24.20 12.74 -25.14
CA MET A 297 -23.27 12.90 -24.02
C MET A 297 -22.94 14.38 -23.75
N VAL A 298 -22.65 15.17 -24.80
CA VAL A 298 -22.43 16.62 -24.69
C VAL A 298 -23.69 17.31 -24.15
N LYS A 299 -24.86 17.01 -24.73
CA LYS A 299 -26.14 17.59 -24.29
C LYS A 299 -26.47 17.20 -22.86
N ARG A 300 -26.00 16.06 -22.35
CA ARG A 300 -26.16 15.63 -20.96
C ARG A 300 -25.15 16.29 -20.01
N ALA A 301 -23.90 16.47 -20.41
CA ALA A 301 -22.85 17.03 -19.56
C ALA A 301 -22.91 18.56 -19.44
N PHE A 302 -23.26 19.29 -20.51
CA PHE A 302 -23.06 20.74 -20.58
C PHE A 302 -24.35 21.58 -20.57
N ARG A 303 -24.23 22.82 -20.08
CA ARG A 303 -25.30 23.82 -20.07
C ARG A 303 -25.74 24.16 -21.50
N SER A 304 -27.06 24.28 -21.70
CA SER A 304 -27.66 24.51 -23.02
C SER A 304 -27.33 25.84 -23.68
N LYS A 305 -26.69 26.78 -22.96
CA LYS A 305 -26.20 28.03 -23.57
C LYS A 305 -25.02 27.80 -24.53
N PHE A 306 -24.32 26.68 -24.43
CA PHE A 306 -23.13 26.40 -25.25
C PHE A 306 -23.40 25.52 -26.47
N TRP A 307 -24.58 24.93 -26.59
CA TRP A 307 -24.89 24.02 -27.69
C TRP A 307 -26.28 24.30 -28.28
N SER A 308 -26.36 24.21 -29.60
CA SER A 308 -27.60 24.12 -30.37
C SER A 308 -27.27 23.55 -31.75
N ASP A 309 -28.28 22.97 -32.41
CA ASP A 309 -28.14 22.46 -33.77
C ASP A 309 -28.31 23.58 -34.83
N LYS A 310 -28.18 24.85 -34.42
CA LYS A 310 -28.29 26.02 -35.31
C LYS A 310 -26.93 26.34 -35.93
N PRO A 311 -26.86 26.62 -37.25
CA PRO A 311 -25.66 27.12 -37.90
C PRO A 311 -25.12 28.41 -37.28
N VAL A 312 -23.81 28.49 -37.08
CA VAL A 312 -23.11 29.66 -36.54
C VAL A 312 -21.85 30.05 -37.32
N ALA A 313 -21.19 29.10 -37.99
CA ALA A 313 -19.92 29.33 -38.65
C ALA A 313 -19.81 28.57 -39.98
N TRP A 314 -19.10 29.15 -40.94
CA TRP A 314 -18.78 28.53 -42.23
C TRP A 314 -17.26 28.41 -42.35
N ARG A 315 -16.76 27.22 -42.71
CA ARG A 315 -15.31 26.97 -42.85
C ARG A 315 -15.03 26.23 -44.14
N ILE A 316 -13.80 26.35 -44.64
CA ILE A 316 -13.35 25.68 -45.86
C ILE A 316 -12.63 24.39 -45.47
N ASP A 317 -12.98 23.27 -46.11
CA ASP A 317 -12.28 22.00 -45.93
C ASP A 317 -11.04 21.87 -46.84
N GLY A 318 -10.33 20.75 -46.74
CA GLY A 318 -9.12 20.51 -47.53
C GLY A 318 -9.38 20.29 -49.03
N LYS A 319 -10.64 20.13 -49.44
CA LYS A 319 -11.06 20.09 -50.86
C LYS A 319 -11.44 21.47 -51.38
N ASN A 320 -11.24 22.54 -50.59
CA ASN A 320 -11.70 23.89 -50.85
C ASN A 320 -13.23 24.03 -50.94
N GLU A 321 -13.99 23.16 -50.26
CA GLU A 321 -15.45 23.23 -50.20
C GLU A 321 -15.89 23.98 -48.93
N THR A 322 -16.92 24.82 -49.05
CA THR A 322 -17.48 25.55 -47.90
C THR A 322 -18.45 24.65 -47.13
N GLN A 323 -18.18 24.48 -45.85
CA GLN A 323 -18.91 23.65 -44.92
C GLN A 323 -19.59 24.51 -43.85
N GLU A 324 -20.87 24.27 -43.62
CA GLU A 324 -21.62 24.88 -42.52
C GLU A 324 -21.44 24.10 -41.21
N PHE A 325 -21.33 24.82 -40.09
CA PHE A 325 -21.17 24.27 -38.74
C PHE A 325 -22.21 24.85 -37.78
N THR A 326 -22.82 23.95 -37.02
CA THR A 326 -23.70 24.25 -35.90
C THR A 326 -22.92 24.72 -34.67
N GLN A 327 -23.61 25.35 -33.71
CA GLN A 327 -23.00 25.78 -32.45
C GLN A 327 -22.31 24.63 -31.71
N ILE A 328 -22.94 23.45 -31.64
CA ILE A 328 -22.38 22.30 -30.94
C ILE A 328 -21.13 21.73 -31.63
N GLU A 329 -21.07 21.75 -32.96
CA GLU A 329 -19.91 21.30 -33.74
C GLU A 329 -18.76 22.30 -33.61
N ASP A 330 -19.04 23.60 -33.76
CA ASP A 330 -17.98 24.60 -33.71
C ASP A 330 -17.41 24.70 -32.29
N ASN A 331 -18.20 24.54 -31.23
CA ASN A 331 -17.74 24.54 -29.84
C ASN A 331 -17.11 23.20 -29.38
N PHE A 332 -16.88 22.22 -30.25
CA PHE A 332 -16.52 20.87 -29.81
C PHE A 332 -15.21 20.79 -29.00
N SER A 333 -14.22 21.64 -29.29
CA SER A 333 -12.98 21.78 -28.49
C SER A 333 -13.25 22.10 -27.03
N PHE A 334 -14.23 22.97 -26.77
CA PHE A 334 -14.61 23.41 -25.42
C PHE A 334 -15.18 22.23 -24.63
N PHE A 335 -16.04 21.42 -25.25
CA PHE A 335 -16.62 20.24 -24.60
C PHE A 335 -15.58 19.15 -24.38
N ALA A 336 -14.74 18.87 -25.38
CA ALA A 336 -13.68 17.87 -25.29
C ALA A 336 -12.65 18.24 -24.21
N GLY A 337 -12.15 19.48 -24.20
CA GLY A 337 -11.18 19.94 -23.21
C GLY A 337 -11.68 19.81 -21.77
N LEU A 338 -12.87 20.36 -21.47
CA LEU A 338 -13.41 20.28 -20.11
C LEU A 338 -13.77 18.86 -19.68
N SER A 339 -14.33 18.04 -20.57
CA SER A 339 -14.70 16.66 -20.21
C SER A 339 -13.46 15.78 -19.97
N ILE A 340 -12.43 15.88 -20.81
CA ILE A 340 -11.15 15.18 -20.60
C ILE A 340 -10.48 15.63 -19.31
N MET A 341 -10.48 16.93 -19.00
CA MET A 341 -10.02 17.41 -17.69
C MET A 341 -10.79 16.77 -16.53
N MET A 342 -12.13 16.71 -16.63
CA MET A 342 -12.94 16.07 -15.59
C MET A 342 -12.60 14.58 -15.43
N TYR A 343 -12.35 13.85 -16.52
CA TYR A 343 -11.89 12.47 -16.43
C TYR A 343 -10.50 12.36 -15.79
N VAL A 344 -9.51 13.12 -16.27
CA VAL A 344 -8.15 13.10 -15.72
C VAL A 344 -8.12 13.55 -14.25
N SER A 345 -9.07 14.39 -13.81
CA SER A 345 -9.22 14.76 -12.41
C SER A 345 -9.55 13.59 -11.48
N THR A 346 -10.03 12.46 -12.01
CA THR A 346 -10.24 11.23 -11.24
C THR A 346 -9.00 10.34 -11.19
N GLN A 347 -8.01 10.56 -12.06
CA GLN A 347 -6.80 9.74 -12.18
C GLN A 347 -5.74 10.15 -11.13
N VAL A 348 -6.09 9.95 -9.85
CA VAL A 348 -5.27 10.32 -8.70
C VAL A 348 -4.60 9.09 -8.06
N SER A 349 -3.28 9.10 -8.02
CA SER A 349 -2.41 8.08 -7.43
C SER A 349 -1.89 8.56 -6.08
N ASP A 350 -2.62 8.19 -5.03
CA ASP A 350 -2.45 8.65 -3.65
C ASP A 350 -2.33 7.52 -2.60
N GLU A 351 -2.14 6.27 -3.04
CA GLU A 351 -2.05 5.08 -2.17
C GLU A 351 -0.75 4.29 -2.41
N SER A 352 0.38 4.99 -2.55
CA SER A 352 1.69 4.35 -2.58
C SER A 352 2.17 3.94 -1.19
N ARG A 353 3.15 3.03 -1.10
CA ARG A 353 3.81 2.68 0.19
C ARG A 353 4.40 3.91 0.87
N PHE A 354 4.84 4.90 0.10
CA PHE A 354 5.31 6.17 0.63
C PHE A 354 4.20 7.00 1.28
N ASP A 355 2.97 6.97 0.73
CA ASP A 355 1.82 7.62 1.37
C ASP A 355 1.47 6.95 2.71
N ASP A 356 1.55 5.62 2.79
CA ASP A 356 1.35 4.88 4.06
C ASP A 356 2.38 5.28 5.11
N TYR A 357 3.65 5.40 4.70
CA TYR A 357 4.74 5.86 5.56
C TYR A 357 4.50 7.27 6.11
N LEU A 358 4.11 8.22 5.26
CA LEU A 358 3.83 9.61 5.68
C LEU A 358 2.59 9.71 6.58
N ARG A 359 1.68 8.73 6.54
CA ARG A 359 0.50 8.64 7.42
C ARG A 359 0.78 7.92 8.76
N GLY A 360 2.03 7.57 9.04
CA GLY A 360 2.47 6.99 10.31
C GLY A 360 2.67 5.47 10.29
N GLN A 361 2.49 4.80 9.15
CA GLN A 361 2.86 3.38 9.01
C GLN A 361 4.37 3.26 8.75
N HIS A 362 5.18 3.47 9.78
CA HIS A 362 6.64 3.53 9.64
C HIS A 362 7.31 2.24 9.12
N TYR A 363 6.59 1.10 9.14
CA TYR A 363 7.01 -0.18 8.57
C TYR A 363 6.73 -0.30 7.06
N ALA A 364 5.97 0.63 6.46
CA ALA A 364 5.68 0.60 5.03
C ALA A 364 6.94 0.75 4.17
N LEU A 365 8.01 1.34 4.71
CA LEU A 365 9.35 1.41 4.12
C LEU A 365 10.35 0.58 4.93
N THR A 366 11.25 -0.10 4.21
CA THR A 366 12.45 -0.77 4.72
C THR A 366 13.54 0.24 5.10
N GLU A 367 14.57 -0.19 5.83
CA GLU A 367 15.69 0.69 6.21
C GLU A 367 16.49 1.20 5.00
N LYS A 368 16.64 0.38 3.94
CA LYS A 368 17.29 0.82 2.68
C LYS A 368 16.49 1.93 2.00
N GLU A 369 15.16 1.80 1.97
CA GLU A 369 14.26 2.82 1.40
C GLU A 369 14.22 4.10 2.25
N LYS A 370 14.31 3.99 3.59
CA LYS A 370 14.44 5.15 4.49
C LYS A 370 15.79 5.86 4.31
N ALA A 371 16.89 5.12 4.15
CA ALA A 371 18.19 5.69 3.82
C ALA A 371 18.14 6.41 2.46
N GLY A 372 17.44 5.84 1.49
CA GLY A 372 17.15 6.47 0.20
C GLY A 372 16.37 7.77 0.34
N LEU A 373 15.32 7.79 1.17
CA LEU A 373 14.57 8.99 1.50
C LEU A 373 15.46 10.07 2.16
N GLU A 374 16.31 9.70 3.10
CA GLU A 374 17.25 10.64 3.73
C GLU A 374 18.21 11.26 2.69
N LEU A 375 18.72 10.44 1.76
CA LEU A 375 19.55 10.93 0.66
C LEU A 375 18.77 11.86 -0.26
N PHE A 376 17.53 11.52 -0.61
CA PHE A 376 16.65 12.33 -1.45
C PHE A 376 16.45 13.74 -0.87
N MET A 377 16.28 13.82 0.45
CA MET A 377 16.08 15.06 1.20
C MET A 377 17.36 15.88 1.40
N ASN A 378 18.53 15.24 1.39
CA ASN A 378 19.79 15.85 1.78
C ASN A 378 20.83 15.79 0.66
N LYS A 379 21.73 14.78 0.69
CA LYS A 379 22.90 14.70 -0.19
C LYS A 379 22.51 14.68 -1.68
N GLY A 380 21.41 14.02 -2.02
CA GLY A 380 20.86 13.94 -3.37
C GLY A 380 20.21 15.24 -3.86
N ARG A 381 19.84 16.16 -2.94
CA ARG A 381 19.21 17.46 -3.23
C ARG A 381 17.95 17.37 -4.09
N CYS A 382 17.31 16.21 -4.14
CA CYS A 382 16.15 15.95 -5.00
C CYS A 382 14.96 16.81 -4.59
N ILE A 383 14.80 17.04 -3.28
CA ILE A 383 13.74 17.90 -2.71
C ILE A 383 13.82 19.36 -3.17
N ASP A 384 14.98 19.86 -3.63
CA ASP A 384 15.09 21.24 -4.14
C ASP A 384 14.10 21.51 -5.29
N CYS A 385 13.72 20.45 -6.02
CA CYS A 385 12.75 20.50 -7.12
C CYS A 385 11.53 19.59 -6.90
N HIS A 386 11.71 18.44 -6.24
CA HIS A 386 10.67 17.42 -6.07
C HIS A 386 10.09 17.44 -4.64
N ALA A 387 9.34 18.48 -4.32
CA ALA A 387 8.73 18.70 -3.00
C ALA A 387 7.20 18.58 -3.03
N GLY A 388 6.58 18.67 -1.85
CA GLY A 388 5.13 18.67 -1.70
C GLY A 388 4.49 17.29 -1.94
N PRO A 389 3.14 17.23 -1.96
CA PRO A 389 2.41 15.98 -2.00
C PRO A 389 2.56 15.21 -3.32
N ASP A 390 2.74 15.92 -4.43
CA ASP A 390 2.88 15.34 -5.77
C ASP A 390 4.35 15.29 -6.26
N LEU A 391 5.31 15.54 -5.35
CA LEU A 391 6.75 15.48 -5.60
C LEU A 391 7.20 16.35 -6.79
N THR A 392 6.67 17.58 -6.83
CA THR A 392 7.00 18.61 -7.82
C THR A 392 6.75 19.98 -7.21
N ASN A 393 7.57 20.96 -7.60
CA ASN A 393 7.36 22.37 -7.29
C ASN A 393 6.65 23.13 -8.43
N ALA A 394 6.10 22.43 -9.43
CA ALA A 394 5.25 22.95 -10.50
C ALA A 394 3.73 22.78 -10.23
N GLY A 395 3.36 22.61 -8.96
CA GLY A 395 1.99 22.34 -8.52
C GLY A 395 1.06 23.57 -8.55
N VAL A 396 -0.24 23.36 -8.37
CA VAL A 396 -1.26 24.42 -8.25
C VAL A 396 -1.22 25.18 -6.92
N ASP A 397 -0.47 24.69 -5.92
CA ASP A 397 -0.21 25.37 -4.64
C ASP A 397 0.46 26.75 -4.83
N LEU A 398 0.93 27.03 -6.04
CA LEU A 398 1.26 28.37 -6.54
C LEU A 398 0.12 29.41 -6.44
N HIS A 399 -1.13 28.99 -6.20
CA HIS A 399 -2.28 29.88 -6.04
C HIS A 399 -2.31 30.65 -4.72
N GLU A 400 -1.60 30.22 -3.66
CA GLU A 400 -1.54 30.96 -2.40
C GLU A 400 -0.53 32.11 -2.50
N PHE A 401 -0.90 33.17 -3.24
CA PHE A 401 -0.12 34.39 -3.43
C PHE A 401 0.07 35.15 -2.10
N SER A 402 1.22 34.95 -1.48
CA SER A 402 1.81 35.88 -0.51
C SER A 402 3.10 36.47 -1.09
N GLU A 403 3.68 37.50 -0.46
CA GLU A 403 5.03 38.00 -0.81
C GLU A 403 6.10 36.87 -0.82
N GLN A 404 5.79 35.67 -0.32
CA GLN A 404 6.65 34.48 -0.28
C GLN A 404 6.43 33.50 -1.45
N ASN A 405 5.40 33.65 -2.29
CA ASN A 405 5.03 32.70 -3.36
C ASN A 405 4.95 33.36 -4.75
N ALA A 406 6.09 33.72 -5.33
CA ALA A 406 6.17 34.27 -6.68
C ALA A 406 6.17 33.18 -7.77
N LEU A 407 5.64 33.50 -8.96
CA LEU A 407 5.72 32.65 -10.17
C LEU A 407 7.15 32.56 -10.74
N THR A 408 8.05 33.42 -10.27
CA THR A 408 9.47 33.41 -10.63
C THR A 408 10.33 33.35 -9.38
N ASN A 409 11.41 32.58 -9.43
CA ASN A 409 12.42 32.46 -8.38
C ASN A 409 13.75 33.09 -8.82
N THR A 410 14.50 33.64 -7.87
CA THR A 410 15.87 34.09 -8.11
C THR A 410 16.88 33.15 -7.47
N PHE A 411 17.83 32.66 -8.24
CA PHE A 411 18.93 31.85 -7.71
C PHE A 411 20.28 32.46 -8.02
N ARG A 412 21.26 32.23 -7.14
CA ARG A 412 22.65 32.60 -7.38
C ARG A 412 23.34 31.50 -8.19
N ARG A 413 23.79 31.85 -9.38
CA ARG A 413 24.58 30.99 -10.28
C ARG A 413 25.96 30.69 -9.72
N LYS A 414 26.64 29.68 -10.30
CA LYS A 414 28.04 29.31 -9.96
C LYS A 414 29.03 30.48 -10.11
N ASP A 415 28.77 31.42 -11.03
CA ASP A 415 29.59 32.62 -11.22
C ASP A 415 29.28 33.77 -10.23
N GLY A 416 28.43 33.52 -9.24
CA GLY A 416 28.03 34.46 -8.20
C GLY A 416 26.95 35.46 -8.61
N LYS A 417 26.51 35.47 -9.88
CA LYS A 417 25.44 36.35 -10.37
C LYS A 417 24.07 35.79 -10.04
N VAL A 418 23.06 36.67 -9.98
CA VAL A 418 21.66 36.28 -9.77
C VAL A 418 20.98 36.08 -11.13
N ALA A 419 20.24 34.98 -11.28
CA ALA A 419 19.40 34.69 -12.45
C ALA A 419 17.94 34.45 -12.04
N LEU A 420 17.01 34.75 -12.95
CA LEU A 420 15.58 34.53 -12.78
C LEU A 420 15.14 33.21 -13.45
N PHE A 421 14.29 32.46 -12.77
CA PHE A 421 13.73 31.19 -13.23
C PHE A 421 12.21 31.20 -13.06
N ASP A 422 11.48 30.55 -13.95
CA ASP A 422 10.07 30.25 -13.74
C ASP A 422 9.96 29.15 -12.67
N ARG A 423 9.07 29.33 -11.68
CA ARG A 423 8.93 28.36 -10.59
C ARG A 423 8.50 27.00 -11.14
N GLY A 424 9.20 25.96 -10.71
CA GLY A 424 8.95 24.58 -11.11
C GLY A 424 9.41 24.22 -12.52
N SER A 425 10.29 25.02 -13.13
CA SER A 425 10.86 24.75 -14.45
C SER A 425 12.35 25.03 -14.46
N PHE A 426 13.16 24.04 -14.85
CA PHE A 426 14.61 24.12 -14.73
C PHE A 426 15.32 23.48 -15.91
N ASN A 427 16.48 24.05 -16.26
CA ASN A 427 17.46 23.40 -17.11
C ASN A 427 18.40 22.56 -16.22
N ILE A 428 18.42 21.24 -16.46
CA ILE A 428 19.25 20.28 -15.73
C ILE A 428 20.36 19.64 -16.60
N GLY A 429 20.53 20.12 -17.84
CA GLY A 429 21.60 19.65 -18.72
C GLY A 429 21.36 18.27 -19.35
N VAL A 430 20.11 17.89 -19.61
CA VAL A 430 19.77 16.66 -20.38
C VAL A 430 20.28 16.75 -21.82
N ARG A 431 20.21 17.95 -22.41
CA ARG A 431 20.65 18.31 -23.78
C ARG A 431 21.31 19.67 -23.76
N LYS A 432 21.94 20.06 -24.87
CA LYS A 432 22.30 21.46 -25.09
C LYS A 432 21.03 22.30 -25.21
N PHE A 433 21.02 23.50 -24.64
CA PHE A 433 19.82 24.36 -24.65
C PHE A 433 19.36 24.71 -26.07
N ASP A 434 20.26 24.76 -27.04
CA ASP A 434 19.95 25.10 -28.44
C ASP A 434 19.45 23.91 -29.27
N ASP A 435 19.51 22.68 -28.75
CA ASP A 435 18.88 21.50 -29.36
C ASP A 435 17.36 21.46 -29.08
N ASP A 436 16.95 21.95 -27.91
CA ASP A 436 15.56 22.14 -27.50
C ASP A 436 15.48 23.28 -26.48
N LEU A 437 14.91 24.41 -26.91
CA LEU A 437 14.84 25.64 -26.12
C LEU A 437 13.87 25.51 -24.93
N GLY A 438 13.02 24.48 -24.91
CA GLY A 438 12.04 24.26 -23.84
C GLY A 438 11.12 25.46 -23.68
N GLN A 439 11.13 26.05 -22.48
CA GLN A 439 10.39 27.26 -22.15
C GLN A 439 10.92 28.54 -22.80
N GLY A 440 12.17 28.59 -23.26
CA GLY A 440 12.75 29.77 -23.92
C GLY A 440 12.15 30.11 -25.29
N ARG A 441 11.17 29.32 -25.76
CA ARG A 441 10.49 29.53 -27.02
C ARG A 441 9.41 30.60 -26.96
N THR A 442 9.02 31.05 -28.15
CA THR A 442 7.76 31.75 -28.40
C THR A 442 6.69 30.78 -28.93
N ASP A 443 5.42 31.10 -28.66
CA ASP A 443 4.27 30.42 -29.23
C ASP A 443 4.00 30.87 -30.69
N ASP A 444 2.98 30.27 -31.33
CA ASP A 444 2.63 30.53 -32.72
C ASP A 444 2.14 31.97 -32.97
N PHE A 445 1.81 32.71 -31.91
CA PHE A 445 1.40 34.11 -31.95
C PHE A 445 2.57 35.07 -31.67
N GLY A 446 3.77 34.53 -31.43
CA GLY A 446 4.98 35.28 -31.14
C GLY A 446 5.10 35.72 -29.69
N ASN A 447 4.33 35.16 -28.76
CA ASN A 447 4.43 35.47 -27.33
C ASN A 447 5.41 34.51 -26.64
N ASP A 448 6.18 35.00 -25.68
CA ASP A 448 7.03 34.14 -24.85
C ASP A 448 6.20 33.15 -24.03
N LEU A 449 6.70 31.91 -23.90
CA LEU A 449 6.06 30.92 -23.03
C LEU A 449 6.30 31.23 -21.54
N THR A 450 7.45 31.83 -21.21
CA THR A 450 7.89 32.05 -19.83
C THR A 450 7.16 33.21 -19.16
N PHE A 451 6.99 33.11 -17.85
CA PHE A 451 6.58 34.22 -17.01
C PHE A 451 7.70 35.26 -16.88
N THR A 452 8.94 34.78 -16.80
CA THR A 452 10.13 35.63 -16.68
C THR A 452 10.24 36.63 -17.83
N GLU A 453 10.16 36.22 -19.09
CA GLU A 453 10.28 37.17 -20.22
C GLU A 453 9.04 38.05 -20.39
N GLN A 454 7.83 37.49 -20.24
CA GLN A 454 6.59 38.29 -20.23
C GLN A 454 6.65 39.42 -19.19
N HIS A 455 7.27 39.16 -18.03
CA HIS A 455 7.57 40.19 -17.03
C HIS A 455 8.59 41.20 -17.54
N LEU A 456 9.70 40.72 -18.08
CA LEU A 456 10.79 41.57 -18.49
C LEU A 456 10.44 42.50 -19.66
N GLU A 457 9.58 42.06 -20.56
CA GLU A 457 9.11 42.85 -21.70
C GLU A 457 7.87 43.71 -21.37
N ASN A 458 7.36 43.61 -20.14
CA ASN A 458 6.11 44.24 -19.71
C ASN A 458 4.90 43.81 -20.57
N ASN A 459 4.95 42.59 -21.11
CA ASN A 459 3.91 41.95 -21.92
C ASN A 459 3.15 40.91 -21.07
N ARG A 460 2.47 41.39 -20.02
CA ARG A 460 1.76 40.57 -19.01
C ARG A 460 0.46 39.98 -19.55
N LEU A 461 0.57 39.06 -20.51
CA LEU A 461 -0.58 38.39 -21.14
C LEU A 461 -1.22 37.36 -20.21
N ASP A 462 -0.43 36.79 -19.28
CA ASP A 462 -0.95 35.92 -18.22
C ASP A 462 -1.36 36.75 -16.98
N PRO A 463 -2.64 36.75 -16.59
CA PRO A 463 -3.17 37.61 -15.53
C PRO A 463 -2.75 37.22 -14.11
N HIS A 464 -2.17 36.03 -13.89
CA HIS A 464 -1.65 35.62 -12.58
C HIS A 464 -0.22 36.12 -12.30
N PHE A 465 0.38 36.86 -13.23
CA PHE A 465 1.68 37.48 -13.03
C PHE A 465 1.59 38.68 -12.06
N GLN A 466 1.82 38.44 -10.76
CA GLN A 466 2.12 39.51 -9.80
C GLN A 466 3.63 39.77 -9.75
N ASP A 467 3.99 41.05 -9.71
CA ASP A 467 5.37 41.56 -9.67
C ASP A 467 6.09 41.02 -8.41
N PRO A 468 7.13 40.18 -8.52
CA PRO A 468 7.93 39.81 -7.37
C PRO A 468 8.76 41.03 -6.97
N THR A 469 8.29 41.79 -5.98
CA THR A 469 9.06 42.90 -5.43
C THR A 469 10.26 42.38 -4.63
N THR A 470 11.32 41.95 -5.31
CA THR A 470 12.68 41.89 -4.77
C THR A 470 13.68 42.28 -5.86
N TRP A 471 13.71 43.57 -6.21
CA TRP A 471 14.90 44.14 -6.85
C TRP A 471 16.06 44.06 -5.85
N ASP A 472 17.15 43.38 -6.21
CA ASP A 472 18.44 43.63 -5.56
C ASP A 472 18.95 45.02 -6.02
N VAL A 473 18.43 46.06 -5.37
CA VAL A 473 18.78 47.47 -5.60
C VAL A 473 20.27 47.75 -5.31
N GLN A 474 21.06 46.77 -4.83
CA GLN A 474 22.46 46.99 -4.50
C GLN A 474 23.43 46.91 -5.68
N SER A 475 23.06 46.27 -6.80
CA SER A 475 23.99 46.07 -7.94
C SER A 475 23.69 46.89 -9.20
N GLY A 476 22.48 47.45 -9.33
CA GLY A 476 22.07 48.25 -10.49
C GLY A 476 21.99 47.49 -11.82
N THR A 477 22.08 46.15 -11.81
CA THR A 477 21.98 45.29 -13.00
C THR A 477 20.78 44.35 -12.92
N ARG A 478 20.03 44.26 -14.03
CA ARG A 478 18.89 43.35 -14.18
C ARG A 478 19.37 41.88 -14.13
N PRO A 479 18.77 41.00 -13.32
CA PRO A 479 19.06 39.57 -13.38
C PRO A 479 18.78 39.03 -14.79
N LYS A 480 19.65 38.15 -15.30
CA LYS A 480 19.44 37.50 -16.60
C LYS A 480 18.43 36.35 -16.44
N PRO A 481 17.45 36.20 -17.35
CA PRO A 481 16.61 35.00 -17.43
C PRO A 481 17.43 33.73 -17.65
N ALA A 482 17.11 32.68 -16.89
CA ALA A 482 17.66 31.34 -17.01
C ALA A 482 16.58 30.36 -17.49
N ILE A 483 16.09 30.59 -18.71
CA ILE A 483 14.89 29.93 -19.26
C ILE A 483 15.16 28.99 -20.44
N GLU A 484 16.32 29.14 -21.10
CA GLU A 484 16.66 28.33 -22.26
C GLU A 484 16.98 26.89 -21.83
N GLY A 485 16.35 25.92 -22.50
CA GLY A 485 16.42 24.51 -22.15
C GLY A 485 15.77 24.18 -20.80
N ALA A 486 14.93 25.06 -20.26
CA ALA A 486 14.19 24.81 -19.04
C ALA A 486 12.90 24.04 -19.32
N PHE A 487 12.65 23.02 -18.49
CA PHE A 487 11.47 22.17 -18.58
C PHE A 487 10.80 22.03 -17.22
N LYS A 488 9.48 21.87 -17.23
CA LYS A 488 8.67 21.64 -16.05
C LYS A 488 9.14 20.41 -15.28
N THR A 489 9.34 20.57 -13.97
CA THR A 489 9.67 19.47 -13.06
C THR A 489 8.52 18.45 -13.03
N PRO A 490 8.73 17.21 -13.48
CA PRO A 490 7.69 16.18 -13.44
C PRO A 490 7.41 15.76 -11.99
N GLY A 491 6.22 15.21 -11.73
CA GLY A 491 5.98 14.48 -10.49
C GLY A 491 6.72 13.15 -10.51
N LEU A 492 7.08 12.61 -9.34
CA LEU A 492 7.79 11.33 -9.22
C LEU A 492 6.90 10.16 -8.78
N ARG A 493 5.59 10.37 -8.66
CA ARG A 493 4.65 9.28 -8.36
C ARG A 493 4.57 8.33 -9.55
N ASN A 494 4.58 7.02 -9.26
CA ASN A 494 4.67 5.93 -10.23
C ASN A 494 5.92 5.96 -11.12
N VAL A 495 7.01 6.63 -10.69
CA VAL A 495 8.20 6.79 -11.54
C VAL A 495 8.80 5.45 -11.99
N ALA A 496 8.61 4.35 -11.24
CA ALA A 496 9.02 3.01 -11.65
C ALA A 496 8.35 2.49 -12.94
N LEU A 497 7.21 3.08 -13.34
CA LEU A 497 6.39 2.65 -14.48
C LEU A 497 6.38 3.67 -15.63
N THR A 498 7.11 4.78 -15.52
CA THR A 498 7.02 5.92 -16.45
C THR A 498 8.25 6.10 -17.33
N ALA A 499 9.09 5.08 -17.44
CA ALA A 499 10.23 5.07 -18.35
C ALA A 499 9.77 4.93 -19.82
N PRO A 500 10.59 5.38 -20.79
CA PRO A 500 11.91 5.99 -20.61
C PRO A 500 11.85 7.42 -20.04
N TYR A 501 12.91 7.82 -19.35
CA TYR A 501 12.95 9.04 -18.53
C TYR A 501 13.48 10.27 -19.26
N MET A 502 13.23 11.44 -18.66
CA MET A 502 13.54 12.78 -19.14
C MET A 502 12.66 13.23 -20.31
N HIS A 503 12.66 14.53 -20.61
CA HIS A 503 11.84 15.09 -21.69
C HIS A 503 12.16 14.54 -23.08
N ASN A 504 13.32 13.90 -23.26
CA ASN A 504 13.76 13.27 -24.50
C ASN A 504 13.71 11.74 -24.45
N GLY A 505 13.30 11.13 -23.33
CA GLY A 505 13.25 9.67 -23.20
C GLY A 505 14.64 9.03 -23.27
N GLY A 506 15.71 9.75 -22.92
CA GLY A 506 17.09 9.32 -23.18
C GLY A 506 17.66 8.30 -22.21
N LEU A 507 16.95 7.98 -21.11
CA LEU A 507 17.40 7.06 -20.07
C LEU A 507 16.36 5.96 -19.87
N ALA A 508 16.79 4.70 -19.77
CA ALA A 508 15.90 3.55 -19.62
C ALA A 508 15.60 3.19 -18.17
N THR A 509 16.53 3.45 -17.23
CA THR A 509 16.41 2.97 -15.83
C THR A 509 16.51 4.11 -14.82
N LEU A 510 15.90 3.95 -13.64
CA LEU A 510 16.06 4.88 -12.52
C LEU A 510 17.52 4.98 -12.08
N ARG A 511 18.30 3.91 -12.22
CA ARG A 511 19.72 3.92 -11.94
C ARG A 511 20.45 4.91 -12.86
N GLN A 512 20.16 4.89 -14.16
CA GLN A 512 20.70 5.87 -15.11
C GLN A 512 20.28 7.31 -14.78
N VAL A 513 19.07 7.52 -14.25
CA VAL A 513 18.62 8.83 -13.74
C VAL A 513 19.46 9.28 -12.54
N VAL A 514 19.71 8.41 -11.58
CA VAL A 514 20.58 8.72 -10.43
C VAL A 514 22.00 9.02 -10.88
N ASP A 515 22.57 8.21 -11.77
CA ASP A 515 23.91 8.44 -12.31
C ASP A 515 23.99 9.75 -13.11
N PHE A 516 22.88 10.20 -13.73
CA PHE A 516 22.79 11.50 -14.41
C PHE A 516 22.91 12.67 -13.44
N PHE A 517 22.19 12.63 -12.32
CA PHE A 517 22.28 13.66 -11.31
C PHE A 517 23.61 13.62 -10.55
N ASP A 518 24.16 12.42 -10.29
CA ASP A 518 25.44 12.25 -9.58
C ASP A 518 26.62 12.93 -10.30
N ARG A 519 26.58 12.97 -11.64
CA ARG A 519 27.59 13.64 -12.49
C ARG A 519 27.22 15.09 -12.87
N GLY A 520 26.17 15.66 -12.28
CA GLY A 520 25.77 17.04 -12.53
C GLY A 520 25.16 17.31 -13.92
N GLY A 521 24.56 16.29 -14.56
CA GLY A 521 23.96 16.38 -15.88
C GLY A 521 24.95 16.23 -17.04
N ASP A 522 24.43 15.91 -18.23
CA ASP A 522 25.27 15.55 -19.39
C ASP A 522 25.88 16.76 -20.10
N PHE A 523 25.21 17.90 -20.09
CA PHE A 523 25.62 19.11 -20.81
C PHE A 523 25.78 20.32 -19.88
N ALA A 524 26.30 20.11 -18.67
CA ALA A 524 26.43 21.15 -17.65
C ALA A 524 27.24 22.37 -18.12
N GLU A 525 28.28 22.16 -18.93
CA GLU A 525 29.14 23.25 -19.41
C GLU A 525 28.51 24.05 -20.55
N GLU A 526 27.85 23.37 -21.49
CA GLU A 526 27.10 24.00 -22.57
C GLU A 526 25.91 24.79 -22.03
N ASN A 527 25.30 24.32 -20.94
CA ASN A 527 24.15 24.95 -20.30
C ASN A 527 24.51 25.88 -19.13
N LYS A 528 25.79 26.13 -18.84
CA LYS A 528 26.23 26.84 -17.62
C LYS A 528 25.56 28.19 -17.35
N ASP A 529 25.03 28.84 -18.39
CA ASP A 529 24.35 30.12 -18.27
C ASP A 529 22.89 30.02 -17.80
N PHE A 530 22.28 28.84 -17.95
CA PHE A 530 20.86 28.56 -17.70
C PHE A 530 20.67 27.42 -16.70
N LEU A 531 21.71 26.64 -16.42
CA LEU A 531 21.69 25.47 -15.55
C LEU A 531 21.29 25.83 -14.11
N HIS A 532 20.39 25.03 -13.53
CA HIS A 532 19.97 25.21 -12.15
C HIS A 532 21.14 24.99 -11.16
N PRO A 533 21.35 25.85 -10.13
CA PRO A 533 22.52 25.76 -9.26
C PRO A 533 22.63 24.49 -8.41
N SER A 534 21.53 23.75 -8.21
CA SER A 534 21.58 22.45 -7.52
C SER A 534 22.21 21.35 -8.37
N ILE A 535 22.38 21.58 -9.67
CA ILE A 535 22.94 20.61 -10.60
C ILE A 535 24.48 20.72 -10.59
N GLN A 536 25.08 19.76 -9.91
CA GLN A 536 26.52 19.63 -9.66
C GLN A 536 26.84 18.18 -9.32
N ASP A 537 28.12 17.82 -9.37
CA ASP A 537 28.60 16.52 -8.91
C ASP A 537 28.19 16.25 -7.45
N LEU A 538 27.61 15.08 -7.19
CA LEU A 538 27.14 14.68 -5.86
C LEU A 538 28.07 13.68 -5.17
N TYR A 539 28.90 12.98 -5.94
CA TYR A 539 29.85 11.95 -5.47
C TYR A 539 29.16 10.91 -4.56
N LEU A 540 28.04 10.38 -5.05
CA LEU A 540 27.30 9.29 -4.42
C LEU A 540 28.07 7.97 -4.57
N SER A 541 28.18 7.22 -3.49
CA SER A 541 28.63 5.83 -3.51
C SER A 541 27.58 4.92 -4.14
N GLU A 542 27.98 3.73 -4.59
CA GLU A 542 27.08 2.75 -5.19
C GLU A 542 25.91 2.38 -4.26
N HIS A 543 26.17 2.20 -2.97
CA HIS A 543 25.14 1.93 -1.98
C HIS A 543 24.13 3.08 -1.83
N GLU A 544 24.59 4.34 -1.87
CA GLU A 544 23.70 5.51 -1.81
C GLU A 544 22.82 5.60 -3.06
N LYS A 545 23.36 5.27 -4.24
CA LYS A 545 22.61 5.26 -5.49
C LYS A 545 21.52 4.19 -5.48
N GLU A 546 21.84 2.98 -5.01
CA GLU A 546 20.86 1.92 -4.84
C GLU A 546 19.77 2.28 -3.83
N ALA A 547 20.12 2.92 -2.72
CA ALA A 547 19.16 3.37 -1.71
C ALA A 547 18.19 4.41 -2.30
N LEU A 548 18.70 5.38 -3.08
CA LEU A 548 17.85 6.36 -3.80
C LEU A 548 16.88 5.67 -4.78
N VAL A 549 17.35 4.70 -5.56
CA VAL A 549 16.49 3.93 -6.45
C VAL A 549 15.43 3.17 -5.65
N ALA A 550 15.82 2.49 -4.58
CA ALA A 550 14.89 1.76 -3.71
C ALA A 550 13.79 2.68 -3.18
N PHE A 551 14.14 3.88 -2.69
CA PHE A 551 13.14 4.87 -2.28
C PHE A 551 12.20 5.26 -3.43
N MET A 552 12.72 5.58 -4.61
CA MET A 552 11.87 5.99 -5.75
C MET A 552 10.88 4.90 -6.20
N LEU A 553 11.21 3.62 -6.03
CA LEU A 553 10.29 2.51 -6.31
C LEU A 553 9.06 2.52 -5.38
N THR A 554 9.20 3.02 -4.15
CA THR A 554 8.11 3.09 -3.15
C THR A 554 7.02 4.10 -3.51
N LEU A 555 7.29 4.98 -4.48
CA LEU A 555 6.38 6.00 -4.98
C LEU A 555 5.33 5.43 -5.95
N THR A 556 5.33 4.11 -6.17
CA THR A 556 4.39 3.42 -7.06
C THR A 556 3.12 3.02 -6.31
N ASP A 557 1.98 3.35 -6.90
CA ASP A 557 0.66 2.94 -6.43
C ASP A 557 0.24 1.65 -7.15
N GLU A 558 -0.02 0.59 -6.38
CA GLU A 558 -0.35 -0.71 -6.95
C GLU A 558 -1.69 -0.70 -7.70
N ARG A 559 -2.57 0.28 -7.47
CA ARG A 559 -3.79 0.43 -8.29
C ARG A 559 -3.44 0.82 -9.72
N VAL A 560 -2.41 1.64 -9.93
CA VAL A 560 -1.92 2.00 -11.27
C VAL A 560 -1.34 0.78 -11.96
N ARG A 561 -0.45 0.04 -11.27
CA ARG A 561 0.17 -1.18 -11.82
C ARG A 561 -0.86 -2.22 -12.26
N LEU A 562 -1.94 -2.34 -11.49
CA LEU A 562 -3.00 -3.33 -11.72
C LEU A 562 -4.18 -2.80 -12.54
N HIS A 563 -4.17 -1.54 -12.98
CA HIS A 563 -5.31 -0.87 -13.64
C HIS A 563 -6.61 -0.94 -12.81
N LYS A 564 -6.50 -0.89 -11.48
CA LYS A 564 -7.66 -0.80 -10.59
C LYS A 564 -8.25 0.60 -10.64
N ALA A 565 -9.55 0.70 -10.36
CA ALA A 565 -10.20 2.00 -10.27
C ALA A 565 -9.40 2.95 -9.34
N PRO A 566 -9.18 4.20 -9.75
CA PRO A 566 -9.82 4.88 -10.89
C PRO A 566 -9.15 4.66 -12.27
N PHE A 567 -8.09 3.85 -12.38
CA PHE A 567 -7.27 3.65 -13.59
C PHE A 567 -7.80 2.57 -14.55
N ASP A 568 -9.00 2.06 -14.30
CA ASP A 568 -9.67 1.10 -15.17
C ASP A 568 -10.12 1.74 -16.49
N HIS A 569 -10.18 0.97 -17.58
CA HIS A 569 -10.38 1.53 -18.90
C HIS A 569 -11.04 0.58 -19.93
N PRO A 570 -11.64 1.15 -21.00
CA PRO A 570 -12.05 0.40 -22.20
C PRO A 570 -10.88 -0.26 -22.93
N GLN A 571 -11.18 -1.23 -23.79
CA GLN A 571 -10.20 -1.82 -24.70
C GLN A 571 -9.61 -0.76 -25.64
N ILE A 572 -8.35 -0.90 -26.03
CA ILE A 572 -7.74 -0.10 -27.10
C ILE A 572 -6.78 -0.95 -27.95
N PHE A 573 -6.68 -0.63 -29.25
CA PHE A 573 -5.66 -1.18 -30.13
C PHE A 573 -4.63 -0.09 -30.43
N VAL A 574 -3.43 -0.28 -29.90
CA VAL A 574 -2.34 0.70 -29.96
C VAL A 574 -1.40 0.32 -31.11
N PRO A 575 -1.03 1.23 -32.03
CA PRO A 575 0.03 0.96 -33.01
C PRO A 575 1.30 0.47 -32.32
N ASN A 576 2.01 -0.51 -32.87
CA ASN A 576 3.25 -1.04 -32.28
C ASN A 576 4.33 -1.15 -33.36
N GLY A 577 4.50 -0.06 -34.10
CA GLY A 577 5.35 0.00 -35.27
C GLY A 577 4.72 -0.71 -36.46
N HIS A 578 5.57 -1.18 -37.36
CA HIS A 578 5.18 -1.72 -38.65
C HIS A 578 5.85 -3.07 -38.90
N THR A 579 5.19 -3.94 -39.64
CA THR A 579 5.76 -5.23 -40.01
C THR A 579 7.09 -5.02 -40.76
N GLY A 580 8.17 -5.58 -40.23
CA GLY A 580 9.54 -5.34 -40.69
C GLY A 580 10.40 -4.57 -39.66
N ASP A 581 11.36 -3.80 -40.15
CA ASP A 581 12.39 -3.09 -39.38
C ASP A 581 12.71 -1.71 -40.00
N GLU A 582 13.81 -1.07 -39.58
CA GLU A 582 14.24 0.24 -40.06
C GLU A 582 14.80 0.27 -41.50
N LYS A 583 15.00 -0.90 -42.11
CA LYS A 583 15.55 -1.06 -43.47
C LYS A 583 14.53 -1.63 -44.45
N HIS A 584 13.50 -2.29 -43.95
CA HIS A 584 12.45 -2.89 -44.74
C HIS A 584 11.11 -2.88 -44.01
N VAL A 585 10.08 -2.31 -44.66
CA VAL A 585 8.69 -2.39 -44.24
C VAL A 585 7.83 -2.91 -45.40
N ILE A 586 6.66 -3.43 -45.07
CA ILE A 586 5.65 -3.85 -46.06
C ILE A 586 4.73 -2.67 -46.38
N ASP A 587 4.62 -2.29 -47.66
CA ASP A 587 3.63 -1.32 -48.15
C ASP A 587 2.25 -1.97 -48.18
N ASP A 588 1.26 -1.29 -47.60
CA ASP A 588 -0.16 -1.73 -47.61
C ASP A 588 -0.86 -1.50 -48.96
N GLY A 589 -0.16 -0.91 -49.93
CA GLY A 589 -0.66 -0.57 -51.26
C GLY A 589 -1.11 0.88 -51.40
N THR A 590 -1.04 1.66 -50.33
CA THR A 590 -1.37 3.09 -50.29
C THR A 590 -0.13 3.99 -50.15
N GLY A 591 1.07 3.41 -50.06
CA GLY A 591 2.30 4.10 -49.72
C GLY A 591 2.52 4.23 -48.21
N GLN A 592 1.72 3.53 -47.40
CA GLN A 592 1.84 3.46 -45.94
C GLN A 592 2.33 2.07 -45.53
N ALA A 593 3.13 2.02 -44.46
CA ALA A 593 3.60 0.77 -43.92
C ALA A 593 2.46 0.02 -43.18
N VAL A 594 2.42 -1.31 -43.31
CA VAL A 594 1.48 -2.15 -42.56
C VAL A 594 1.76 -2.03 -41.05
N THR A 595 0.81 -1.44 -40.31
CA THR A 595 0.91 -1.23 -38.87
C THR A 595 0.64 -2.53 -38.10
N ASP A 596 1.55 -2.90 -37.19
CA ASP A 596 1.30 -3.94 -36.20
C ASP A 596 0.47 -3.32 -35.06
N LEU A 597 -0.59 -3.98 -34.59
CA LEU A 597 -1.43 -3.49 -33.48
C LEU A 597 -1.20 -4.31 -32.21
N LEU A 598 -0.99 -3.63 -31.09
CA LEU A 598 -1.00 -4.18 -29.74
C LEU A 598 -2.40 -4.00 -29.14
N GLU A 599 -3.04 -5.10 -28.76
CA GLU A 599 -4.31 -5.05 -28.02
C GLU A 599 -4.04 -4.83 -26.53
N VAL A 600 -4.66 -3.79 -25.96
CA VAL A 600 -4.82 -3.61 -24.53
C VAL A 600 -6.28 -3.90 -24.20
N PRO A 601 -6.59 -5.00 -23.47
CA PRO A 601 -7.97 -5.39 -23.22
C PRO A 601 -8.71 -4.40 -22.32
N ALA A 602 -10.04 -4.47 -22.32
CA ALA A 602 -10.84 -3.72 -21.36
C ALA A 602 -10.62 -4.29 -19.95
N VAL A 603 -10.64 -3.41 -18.95
CA VAL A 603 -10.47 -3.80 -17.55
C VAL A 603 -11.45 -3.01 -16.68
N GLY A 604 -12.11 -3.72 -15.77
CA GLY A 604 -13.06 -3.13 -14.81
C GLY A 604 -12.38 -2.63 -13.53
N ALA A 605 -13.17 -2.08 -12.62
CA ALA A 605 -12.70 -1.43 -11.40
C ALA A 605 -11.78 -2.30 -10.49
N PHE A 606 -11.83 -3.63 -10.60
CA PHE A 606 -11.01 -4.56 -9.83
C PHE A 606 -9.60 -4.79 -10.40
N GLY A 607 -9.30 -4.26 -11.59
CA GLY A 607 -8.01 -4.40 -12.24
C GLY A 607 -7.71 -5.81 -12.77
N TYR A 608 -6.49 -5.99 -13.27
CA TYR A 608 -5.95 -7.28 -13.68
C TYR A 608 -5.52 -8.12 -12.46
N ARG A 609 -5.71 -9.44 -12.54
CA ARG A 609 -5.40 -10.39 -11.45
C ARG A 609 -4.04 -11.08 -11.59
N SER A 610 -3.47 -11.11 -12.79
CA SER A 610 -2.19 -11.75 -13.10
C SER A 610 -1.64 -11.26 -14.43
N LEU A 611 -0.39 -11.64 -14.72
CA LEU A 611 0.25 -11.49 -16.03
C LEU A 611 -0.62 -12.07 -17.17
N PRO A 612 -0.47 -11.59 -18.41
CA PRO A 612 0.54 -10.62 -18.89
C PRO A 612 0.14 -9.14 -18.74
N HIS A 613 -1.06 -8.83 -18.24
CA HIS A 613 -1.64 -7.49 -18.35
C HIS A 613 -1.27 -6.51 -17.23
N ILE A 614 -0.54 -6.98 -16.21
CA ILE A 614 0.00 -6.12 -15.14
C ILE A 614 1.15 -5.29 -15.71
N LEU A 615 1.20 -4.00 -15.36
CA LEU A 615 2.26 -3.11 -15.84
C LEU A 615 3.63 -3.50 -15.31
N ARG A 616 4.59 -3.46 -16.23
CA ARG A 616 5.99 -3.78 -16.02
C ARG A 616 6.87 -2.55 -16.28
N PRO A 617 8.01 -2.43 -15.57
CA PRO A 617 9.01 -1.41 -15.86
C PRO A 617 9.53 -1.52 -17.30
N PHE A 618 9.93 -0.39 -17.88
CA PHE A 618 10.33 -0.30 -19.30
C PHE A 618 11.54 -1.15 -19.64
N GLU A 619 12.45 -1.33 -18.68
CA GLU A 619 13.63 -2.18 -18.83
C GLU A 619 13.27 -3.62 -19.21
N GLU A 620 12.15 -4.17 -18.74
CA GLU A 620 11.68 -5.50 -19.15
C GLU A 620 11.33 -5.55 -20.64
N ASN A 621 10.79 -4.46 -21.21
CA ASN A 621 10.52 -4.39 -22.64
C ASN A 621 11.82 -4.38 -23.46
N LEU A 622 12.92 -3.91 -22.89
CA LEU A 622 14.24 -3.94 -23.51
C LEU A 622 14.95 -5.30 -23.34
N GLY A 623 14.28 -6.28 -22.73
CA GLY A 623 14.87 -7.59 -22.40
C GLY A 623 15.88 -7.51 -21.25
N LEU A 624 15.89 -6.42 -20.49
CA LEU A 624 16.69 -6.32 -19.28
C LEU A 624 15.93 -6.95 -18.14
N THR A 625 16.64 -7.73 -17.33
CA THR A 625 16.17 -8.00 -15.98
C THR A 625 16.54 -6.81 -15.09
N HIS A 626 15.89 -6.66 -13.94
CA HIS A 626 15.92 -5.46 -13.09
C HIS A 626 17.31 -4.93 -12.64
N PHE A 627 18.42 -5.53 -13.08
CA PHE A 627 19.80 -5.19 -12.74
C PHE A 627 20.77 -4.97 -13.93
N ASP A 628 20.34 -5.09 -15.19
CA ASP A 628 21.23 -4.95 -16.36
C ASP A 628 21.48 -3.48 -16.78
N ALA A 629 22.29 -2.74 -16.01
CA ALA A 629 22.80 -1.42 -16.42
C ALA A 629 24.34 -1.30 -16.31
N GLY A 630 25.08 -1.93 -17.24
CA GLY A 630 26.50 -1.63 -17.52
C GLY A 630 27.39 -2.85 -17.85
N PRO A 631 28.50 -2.70 -18.61
CA PRO A 631 29.18 -3.83 -19.26
C PRO A 631 30.17 -4.56 -18.33
N ALA A 632 29.90 -5.83 -18.07
CA ALA A 632 30.88 -6.85 -17.66
C ALA A 632 30.67 -8.10 -18.53
N GLY A 633 31.75 -8.80 -18.91
CA GLY A 633 31.75 -9.87 -19.92
C GLY A 633 31.02 -11.15 -19.50
N ASP A 634 31.22 -12.25 -20.25
CA ASP A 634 30.70 -13.64 -20.06
C ASP A 634 30.76 -14.19 -18.62
N GLN A 635 30.04 -13.54 -17.70
CA GLN A 635 30.03 -13.75 -16.28
C GLN A 635 28.57 -13.99 -15.90
N ALA A 636 28.33 -15.12 -15.25
CA ALA A 636 27.08 -15.32 -14.53
C ALA A 636 27.10 -14.38 -13.32
N ASP A 637 25.95 -13.86 -12.91
CA ASP A 637 25.80 -13.11 -11.66
C ASP A 637 24.58 -13.69 -10.95
N LEU A 638 24.83 -14.68 -10.10
CA LEU A 638 23.78 -15.43 -9.43
C LEU A 638 23.40 -14.71 -8.14
N ALA A 639 22.31 -13.96 -8.21
CA ALA A 639 21.70 -13.37 -7.04
C ALA A 639 20.66 -14.34 -6.45
N ILE A 640 20.73 -14.56 -5.15
CA ILE A 640 19.67 -15.24 -4.40
C ILE A 640 18.88 -14.21 -3.59
N PHE A 641 17.56 -14.34 -3.59
CA PHE A 641 16.67 -13.60 -2.72
C PHE A 641 15.87 -14.59 -1.90
N LYS A 642 15.92 -14.43 -0.58
CA LYS A 642 15.21 -15.27 0.37
C LYS A 642 14.26 -14.40 1.17
N HIS A 643 13.03 -14.86 1.32
CA HIS A 643 12.10 -14.19 2.21
C HIS A 643 11.20 -15.20 2.93
N PHE A 644 10.83 -14.84 4.15
CA PHE A 644 9.80 -15.52 4.88
C PHE A 644 8.45 -14.85 4.62
N LYS A 645 7.41 -15.66 4.43
CA LYS A 645 5.99 -15.27 4.47
C LYS A 645 5.32 -15.95 5.66
N ASP A 646 4.13 -15.48 5.99
CA ASP A 646 3.36 -15.95 7.15
C ASP A 646 4.10 -15.73 8.49
N THR A 647 4.91 -14.65 8.59
CA THR A 647 5.77 -14.35 9.76
C THR A 647 5.17 -13.40 10.78
N ALA A 648 4.09 -12.69 10.43
CA ALA A 648 3.47 -11.72 11.31
C ALA A 648 2.84 -12.46 12.50
N GLY A 649 3.44 -12.29 13.69
CA GLY A 649 3.01 -13.00 14.89
C GLY A 649 3.49 -14.45 14.97
N ALA A 650 4.40 -14.88 14.10
CA ALA A 650 4.92 -16.25 14.10
C ALA A 650 5.62 -16.56 15.44
N THR A 651 5.32 -17.74 15.95
CA THR A 651 5.74 -18.23 17.27
C THR A 651 6.23 -19.66 17.16
N VAL A 652 6.84 -20.17 18.23
CA VAL A 652 7.35 -21.55 18.28
C VAL A 652 6.25 -22.57 18.00
N GLY A 653 6.33 -23.28 16.88
CA GLY A 653 5.36 -24.27 16.40
C GLY A 653 4.62 -23.86 15.12
N ASP A 654 4.66 -22.58 14.74
CA ASP A 654 4.06 -22.11 13.50
C ASP A 654 4.89 -22.53 12.28
N ALA A 655 4.21 -22.83 11.17
CA ALA A 655 4.87 -23.06 9.89
C ALA A 655 4.98 -21.73 9.14
N VAL A 656 6.21 -21.23 9.00
CA VAL A 656 6.53 -20.09 8.14
C VAL A 656 6.82 -20.60 6.72
N LEU A 657 6.44 -19.80 5.72
CA LEU A 657 6.72 -20.14 4.33
C LEU A 657 8.06 -19.51 3.93
N ILE A 658 8.99 -20.33 3.43
CA ILE A 658 10.27 -19.87 2.88
C ILE A 658 10.16 -19.87 1.37
N GLU A 659 10.36 -18.70 0.77
CA GLU A 659 10.48 -18.55 -0.67
C GLU A 659 11.92 -18.16 -1.02
N ILE A 660 12.53 -18.97 -1.89
CA ILE A 660 13.86 -18.74 -2.44
C ILE A 660 13.71 -18.48 -3.93
N GLN A 661 14.27 -17.36 -4.35
CA GLN A 661 14.38 -16.95 -5.73
C GLN A 661 15.85 -16.86 -6.11
N VAL A 662 16.24 -17.50 -7.21
CA VAL A 662 17.59 -17.35 -7.79
C VAL A 662 17.44 -16.70 -9.15
N THR A 663 18.22 -15.66 -9.39
CA THR A 663 18.25 -14.95 -10.68
C THR A 663 19.67 -14.92 -11.20
N ASN A 664 19.87 -15.21 -12.48
CA ASN A 664 21.14 -14.91 -13.14
C ASN A 664 21.05 -13.51 -13.77
N SER A 665 21.53 -12.50 -13.05
CA SER A 665 21.54 -11.09 -13.48
C SER A 665 22.76 -10.75 -14.34
N GLY A 666 23.59 -11.76 -14.66
CA GLY A 666 24.82 -11.60 -15.41
C GLY A 666 24.63 -11.97 -16.87
N PRO A 667 25.40 -11.39 -17.79
CA PRO A 667 25.23 -11.65 -19.22
C PRO A 667 25.71 -13.03 -19.67
N GLY A 668 26.37 -13.81 -18.79
CA GLY A 668 26.83 -15.17 -19.06
C GLY A 668 25.91 -16.26 -18.50
N ASN A 669 25.72 -17.36 -19.23
CA ASN A 669 24.95 -18.52 -18.78
C ASN A 669 25.62 -19.20 -17.56
N ALA A 670 24.81 -19.65 -16.59
CA ALA A 670 25.26 -20.34 -15.38
C ALA A 670 24.88 -21.83 -15.43
N PRO A 671 25.81 -22.74 -15.76
CA PRO A 671 25.53 -24.17 -15.74
C PRO A 671 25.76 -24.79 -14.34
N SER A 672 24.94 -25.77 -13.98
CA SER A 672 25.01 -26.52 -12.72
C SER A 672 24.84 -25.64 -11.48
N VAL A 673 23.78 -24.83 -11.45
CA VAL A 673 23.37 -23.98 -10.34
C VAL A 673 22.71 -24.83 -9.24
N ILE A 674 23.21 -24.67 -8.02
CA ILE A 674 22.75 -25.37 -6.83
C ILE A 674 22.59 -24.34 -5.71
N VAL A 675 21.45 -24.40 -5.01
CA VAL A 675 21.21 -23.68 -3.76
C VAL A 675 21.37 -24.63 -2.58
N GLU A 676 22.07 -24.17 -1.56
CA GLU A 676 22.10 -24.79 -0.24
C GLU A 676 21.51 -23.83 0.79
N ASP A 677 20.61 -24.35 1.62
CA ASP A 677 19.96 -23.62 2.70
C ASP A 677 20.05 -24.48 3.97
N ASP A 678 20.94 -24.10 4.87
CA ASP A 678 21.20 -24.80 6.13
C ASP A 678 20.24 -24.27 7.19
N LEU A 679 19.13 -24.98 7.40
CA LEU A 679 18.12 -24.53 8.34
C LEU A 679 18.72 -24.50 9.75
N PRO A 680 18.66 -23.35 10.46
CA PRO A 680 19.14 -23.28 11.83
C PRO A 680 18.33 -24.24 12.72
N PRO A 681 18.86 -24.66 13.89
CA PRO A 681 18.12 -25.51 14.83
C PRO A 681 16.76 -24.94 15.29
N SER A 682 16.51 -23.65 15.04
CA SER A 682 15.24 -22.94 15.25
C SER A 682 14.19 -23.18 14.15
N LEU A 683 14.53 -23.87 13.06
CA LEU A 683 13.64 -24.22 11.97
C LEU A 683 13.79 -25.70 11.62
N SER A 684 12.68 -26.39 11.40
CA SER A 684 12.67 -27.73 10.81
C SER A 684 11.93 -27.73 9.49
N PHE A 685 12.42 -28.52 8.52
CA PHE A 685 11.77 -28.63 7.21
C PHE A 685 10.38 -29.27 7.35
N GLY A 686 9.36 -28.62 6.80
CA GLY A 686 7.96 -29.03 6.89
C GLY A 686 7.37 -29.54 5.57
N ASP A 687 6.20 -30.19 5.66
CA ASP A 687 5.46 -30.68 4.49
C ASP A 687 4.83 -29.52 3.70
N GLY A 688 4.83 -29.61 2.35
CA GLY A 688 4.19 -28.62 1.46
C GLY A 688 5.14 -27.92 0.49
N THR A 689 6.05 -28.65 -0.16
CA THR A 689 6.95 -28.11 -1.18
C THR A 689 6.26 -27.90 -2.52
N GLU A 690 6.39 -26.71 -3.08
CA GLU A 690 6.10 -26.42 -4.49
C GLU A 690 7.40 -25.97 -5.18
N VAL A 691 7.93 -26.82 -6.08
CA VAL A 691 8.98 -26.39 -7.02
C VAL A 691 8.28 -25.67 -8.17
N LEU A 692 8.34 -24.34 -8.16
CA LEU A 692 7.46 -23.50 -8.98
C LEU A 692 7.98 -23.30 -10.42
N SER A 693 9.26 -23.58 -10.70
CA SER A 693 9.83 -23.37 -12.05
C SER A 693 10.88 -24.39 -12.52
N HIS A 694 11.94 -24.65 -11.75
CA HIS A 694 13.14 -25.37 -12.21
C HIS A 694 13.69 -26.35 -11.16
N GLY A 695 14.38 -27.40 -11.62
CA GLY A 695 15.23 -28.23 -10.76
C GLY A 695 14.54 -29.33 -9.94
N THR A 696 15.33 -29.98 -9.07
CA THR A 696 14.87 -30.99 -8.10
C THR A 696 15.34 -30.65 -6.69
N LEU A 697 14.50 -30.90 -5.70
CA LEU A 697 14.79 -30.64 -4.29
C LEU A 697 15.17 -31.94 -3.56
N HIS A 698 16.16 -31.86 -2.69
CA HIS A 698 16.50 -32.90 -1.71
C HIS A 698 16.74 -32.25 -0.35
N GLU A 699 16.20 -32.83 0.72
CA GLU A 699 16.47 -32.43 2.10
C GLU A 699 17.11 -33.60 2.85
N SER A 700 18.10 -33.29 3.68
CA SER A 700 18.64 -34.24 4.65
C SER A 700 19.27 -33.53 5.84
N ASP A 701 18.89 -33.94 7.05
CA ASP A 701 19.46 -33.49 8.32
C ASP A 701 19.47 -31.96 8.48
N GLY A 702 18.40 -31.26 8.03
CA GLY A 702 18.26 -29.80 8.16
C GLY A 702 18.89 -28.99 7.02
N MET A 703 19.64 -29.65 6.13
CA MET A 703 20.17 -29.04 4.91
C MET A 703 19.21 -29.24 3.74
N VAL A 704 18.72 -28.13 3.19
CA VAL A 704 17.88 -28.11 1.99
C VAL A 704 18.77 -27.84 0.78
N VAL A 705 18.85 -28.80 -0.15
CA VAL A 705 19.64 -28.71 -1.38
C VAL A 705 18.71 -28.67 -2.58
N TRP A 706 18.72 -27.56 -3.32
CA TRP A 706 17.94 -27.39 -4.54
C TRP A 706 18.85 -27.32 -5.76
N ASP A 707 18.80 -28.37 -6.58
CA ASP A 707 19.57 -28.47 -7.83
C ASP A 707 18.75 -27.87 -8.97
N ILE A 708 19.08 -26.63 -9.38
CA ILE A 708 18.38 -25.87 -10.42
C ILE A 708 18.80 -26.35 -11.81
N GLY A 709 20.02 -26.86 -11.98
CA GLY A 709 20.57 -27.23 -13.28
C GLY A 709 21.17 -26.05 -14.03
N GLU A 710 20.63 -25.66 -15.17
CA GLU A 710 21.15 -24.56 -16.00
C GLU A 710 20.26 -23.32 -15.85
N LEU A 711 20.86 -22.13 -15.70
CA LEU A 711 20.14 -20.85 -15.57
C LEU A 711 20.72 -19.80 -16.52
N TRP A 712 19.97 -19.48 -17.58
CA TRP A 712 20.41 -18.55 -18.62
C TRP A 712 20.36 -17.08 -18.14
N PRO A 713 21.06 -16.16 -18.83
CA PRO A 713 21.00 -14.73 -18.49
C PRO A 713 19.56 -14.22 -18.42
N GLY A 714 19.22 -13.57 -17.31
CA GLY A 714 17.90 -13.04 -17.02
C GLY A 714 16.84 -14.07 -16.59
N GLU A 715 17.18 -15.36 -16.55
CA GLU A 715 16.26 -16.37 -16.03
C GLU A 715 16.22 -16.37 -14.51
N MET A 716 15.03 -16.72 -14.02
CA MET A 716 14.72 -16.82 -12.60
C MET A 716 14.21 -18.22 -12.29
N ALA A 717 14.72 -18.79 -11.21
CA ALA A 717 14.19 -20.00 -10.61
C ALA A 717 13.51 -19.67 -9.29
N MET A 718 12.39 -20.34 -8.99
CA MET A 718 11.66 -20.19 -7.73
C MET A 718 11.42 -21.53 -7.03
N LEU A 719 11.66 -21.53 -5.71
CA LEU A 719 11.36 -22.61 -4.78
C LEU A 719 10.52 -22.06 -3.62
N SER A 720 9.47 -22.78 -3.24
CA SER A 720 8.69 -22.49 -2.03
C SER A 720 8.54 -23.76 -1.19
N PHE A 721 8.86 -23.67 0.10
CA PHE A 721 8.64 -24.75 1.06
C PHE A 721 8.33 -24.21 2.46
N ARG A 722 7.65 -25.00 3.28
CA ARG A 722 7.32 -24.64 4.66
C ARG A 722 8.43 -25.05 5.62
N ALA A 723 8.72 -24.21 6.60
CA ALA A 723 9.59 -24.54 7.72
C ALA A 723 8.86 -24.26 9.03
N THR A 724 9.00 -25.15 10.01
CA THR A 724 8.34 -25.02 11.33
C THR A 724 9.29 -24.38 12.31
N VAL A 725 8.83 -23.39 13.08
CA VAL A 725 9.63 -22.77 14.14
C VAL A 725 9.77 -23.73 15.32
N GLU A 726 11.01 -24.10 15.66
CA GLU A 726 11.32 -25.10 16.68
C GLU A 726 11.46 -24.52 18.10
N TYR A 727 11.12 -25.33 19.11
CA TYR A 727 11.30 -24.98 20.53
C TYR A 727 12.76 -25.18 20.96
N PRO A 728 13.34 -24.34 21.83
CA PRO A 728 12.81 -23.15 22.50
C PRO A 728 13.21 -21.82 21.81
N TYR A 729 13.25 -21.76 20.48
CA TYR A 729 13.88 -20.63 19.79
C TYR A 729 12.88 -19.48 19.55
N TYR A 730 13.12 -18.35 20.21
CA TYR A 730 12.35 -17.10 20.09
C TYR A 730 13.31 -15.92 19.88
N GLY A 731 12.76 -14.78 19.45
CA GLY A 731 13.51 -13.62 18.98
C GLY A 731 13.82 -13.71 17.50
N LEU A 732 14.85 -13.00 17.05
CA LEU A 732 15.24 -12.97 15.64
C LEU A 732 15.67 -14.38 15.18
N ILE A 733 14.89 -14.97 14.28
CA ILE A 733 15.27 -16.16 13.53
C ILE A 733 15.83 -15.69 12.20
N GLU A 734 17.07 -16.06 11.93
CA GLU A 734 17.76 -15.80 10.68
C GLU A 734 18.00 -17.13 9.97
N ASN A 735 17.73 -17.18 8.68
CA ASN A 735 18.05 -18.33 7.85
C ASN A 735 18.72 -17.85 6.57
N THR A 736 19.84 -18.48 6.21
CA THR A 736 20.69 -18.05 5.11
C THR A 736 20.73 -19.12 4.03
N ALA A 737 20.28 -18.77 2.82
CA ALA A 737 20.45 -19.61 1.64
C ALA A 737 21.63 -19.10 0.81
N THR A 738 22.39 -20.00 0.22
CA THR A 738 23.53 -19.68 -0.64
C THR A 738 23.39 -20.37 -1.99
N VAL A 739 23.49 -19.62 -3.08
CA VAL A 739 23.55 -20.13 -4.44
C VAL A 739 25.00 -20.24 -4.92
N ARG A 740 25.32 -21.33 -5.60
CA ARG A 740 26.59 -21.51 -6.31
C ARG A 740 26.35 -22.18 -7.65
N HIS A 741 27.36 -22.13 -8.51
CA HIS A 741 27.46 -22.96 -9.71
C HIS A 741 28.77 -23.76 -9.69
N ASN A 742 28.78 -24.91 -10.37
CA ASN A 742 29.97 -25.77 -10.45
C ASN A 742 30.63 -25.66 -11.83
N SER A 743 31.02 -24.45 -12.24
CA SER A 743 31.57 -24.17 -13.58
C SER A 743 32.80 -23.24 -13.55
N THR A 744 33.47 -23.08 -14.69
CA THR A 744 34.59 -22.13 -14.86
C THR A 744 34.15 -20.69 -15.19
N VAL A 745 32.83 -20.45 -15.30
CA VAL A 745 32.27 -19.10 -15.51
C VAL A 745 32.45 -18.29 -14.23
N ASN A 746 33.00 -17.08 -14.30
CA ASN A 746 33.25 -16.27 -13.11
C ASN A 746 31.96 -15.57 -12.66
N ASP A 747 31.63 -15.66 -11.38
CA ASP A 747 30.64 -14.81 -10.71
C ASP A 747 31.38 -13.68 -9.98
N PRO A 748 31.31 -12.42 -10.49
CA PRO A 748 32.04 -11.29 -9.93
C PRO A 748 31.42 -10.77 -8.62
N PHE A 749 30.16 -11.11 -8.31
CA PHE A 749 29.39 -10.51 -7.22
C PHE A 749 29.07 -11.50 -6.11
N GLN A 750 30.05 -12.28 -5.68
CA GLN A 750 29.92 -13.30 -4.62
C GLN A 750 29.20 -12.86 -3.32
N SER A 751 29.07 -11.56 -3.07
CA SER A 751 28.27 -11.00 -1.98
C SER A 751 26.75 -11.16 -2.14
N ASN A 752 26.20 -11.32 -3.34
CA ASN A 752 24.76 -11.52 -3.58
C ASN A 752 24.39 -13.01 -3.78
N ASN A 753 25.38 -13.91 -3.76
CA ASN A 753 25.21 -15.35 -3.82
C ASN A 753 24.71 -15.95 -2.51
N SER A 754 24.52 -15.14 -1.46
CA SER A 754 23.97 -15.55 -0.19
C SER A 754 22.98 -14.49 0.28
N ASP A 755 21.80 -14.91 0.73
CA ASP A 755 20.80 -14.00 1.28
C ASP A 755 20.22 -14.58 2.56
N THR A 756 20.06 -13.70 3.54
CA THR A 756 19.60 -14.03 4.88
C THR A 756 18.25 -13.39 5.07
N ALA A 757 17.22 -14.22 5.14
CA ALA A 757 15.91 -13.77 5.58
C ALA A 757 15.87 -13.84 7.10
N SER A 758 15.17 -12.89 7.72
CA SER A 758 14.92 -12.94 9.13
C SER A 758 13.49 -12.56 9.46
N PHE A 759 13.00 -13.11 10.56
CA PHE A 759 11.76 -12.65 11.18
C PHE A 759 11.93 -12.77 12.69
N GLU A 760 11.22 -11.92 13.43
CA GLU A 760 11.20 -12.04 14.88
C GLU A 760 10.13 -13.06 15.25
N ALA A 761 10.56 -14.26 15.61
CA ALA A 761 9.68 -15.23 16.26
C ALA A 761 9.34 -14.67 17.62
N LEU A 762 8.10 -14.23 17.81
CA LEU A 762 7.72 -13.57 19.04
C LEU A 762 7.84 -14.57 20.19
N VAL A 763 8.37 -14.09 21.32
CA VAL A 763 8.01 -14.72 22.60
C VAL A 763 6.49 -14.67 22.61
N PRO A 764 5.80 -15.79 22.84
CA PRO A 764 4.36 -15.78 23.04
C PRO A 764 4.07 -14.64 24.01
N GLN A 765 3.41 -13.57 23.55
CA GLN A 765 2.99 -12.55 24.49
C GLN A 765 2.06 -13.28 25.46
N GLN A 766 2.52 -13.48 26.70
CA GLN A 766 1.65 -13.81 27.80
C GLN A 766 0.75 -12.60 28.07
N PHE A 767 -0.21 -12.38 27.19
CA PHE A 767 -1.52 -11.94 27.61
C PHE A 767 -2.31 -13.20 27.93
N PRO A 768 -3.16 -13.19 28.97
CA PRO A 768 -3.97 -14.36 29.25
C PRO A 768 -4.74 -14.63 27.95
N ALA A 769 -4.48 -15.79 27.35
CA ALA A 769 -5.53 -16.76 27.14
C ALA A 769 -6.89 -16.07 27.05
N LYS A 770 -7.41 -15.86 25.84
CA LYS A 770 -8.81 -15.45 25.67
C LYS A 770 -9.65 -16.46 26.45
N VAL A 771 -10.07 -16.10 27.66
CA VAL A 771 -10.90 -16.97 28.50
C VAL A 771 -12.32 -16.72 28.01
N GLN A 772 -12.61 -17.28 26.84
CA GLN A 772 -13.98 -17.51 26.42
C GLN A 772 -14.50 -18.65 27.28
N ILE A 773 -15.61 -18.38 27.95
CA ILE A 773 -16.33 -19.41 28.66
C ILE A 773 -17.81 -19.11 28.46
N GLN A 774 -18.59 -20.14 28.15
CA GLN A 774 -20.02 -20.04 27.90
C GLN A 774 -20.72 -19.04 28.85
N ALA A 775 -21.13 -17.88 28.33
CA ALA A 775 -21.78 -16.78 29.04
C ALA A 775 -20.93 -15.97 30.05
N GLY A 776 -19.61 -15.87 29.89
CA GLY A 776 -18.77 -14.97 30.71
C GLY A 776 -17.46 -14.54 30.05
N THR A 777 -16.96 -13.34 30.38
CA THR A 777 -15.72 -12.78 29.83
C THR A 777 -15.12 -11.70 30.74
N PHE A 778 -13.98 -11.10 30.36
CA PHE A 778 -13.27 -10.06 31.10
C PHE A 778 -13.10 -8.77 30.31
N TRP A 779 -13.51 -7.64 30.88
CA TRP A 779 -13.27 -6.31 30.33
C TRP A 779 -12.21 -5.56 31.14
N ARG A 780 -11.30 -4.84 30.48
CA ARG A 780 -10.32 -3.97 31.16
C ARG A 780 -10.77 -2.52 31.14
N ASP A 781 -10.73 -1.84 32.27
CA ASP A 781 -10.96 -0.39 32.29
C ASP A 781 -9.72 0.40 31.84
N PRO A 782 -9.85 1.71 31.53
CA PRO A 782 -8.70 2.54 31.16
C PRO A 782 -7.60 2.66 32.25
N ALA A 783 -7.88 2.23 33.49
CA ALA A 783 -6.90 2.16 34.57
C ALA A 783 -6.22 0.79 34.68
N GLY A 784 -6.53 -0.15 33.78
CA GLY A 784 -5.98 -1.50 33.71
C GLY A 784 -6.65 -2.50 34.65
N ASN A 785 -7.72 -2.11 35.36
CA ASN A 785 -8.45 -3.02 36.23
C ASN A 785 -9.29 -4.00 35.41
N VAL A 786 -9.28 -5.27 35.81
CA VAL A 786 -10.08 -6.32 35.16
C VAL A 786 -11.46 -6.39 35.82
N HIS A 787 -12.49 -6.43 34.99
CA HIS A 787 -13.88 -6.56 35.38
C HIS A 787 -14.49 -7.79 34.71
N PRO A 788 -14.89 -8.81 35.48
CA PRO A 788 -15.63 -9.91 34.90
C PRO A 788 -17.04 -9.48 34.50
N VAL A 789 -17.54 -10.01 33.39
CA VAL A 789 -18.89 -9.79 32.86
C VAL A 789 -19.51 -11.17 32.63
N VAL A 790 -20.66 -11.46 33.24
CA VAL A 790 -21.28 -12.78 33.19
C VAL A 790 -22.77 -12.66 32.85
N GLY A 791 -23.18 -13.36 31.80
CA GLY A 791 -24.57 -13.56 31.40
C GLY A 791 -25.26 -14.65 32.21
N THR A 792 -26.58 -14.54 32.34
CA THR A 792 -27.40 -15.50 33.09
C THR A 792 -28.62 -15.93 32.30
N TYR A 793 -29.18 -17.08 32.67
CA TYR A 793 -30.44 -17.58 32.14
C TYR A 793 -31.60 -16.74 32.73
N ASN A 794 -32.24 -15.90 31.90
CA ASN A 794 -33.41 -15.05 32.21
C ASN A 794 -33.21 -13.85 33.16
N ARG A 795 -32.00 -13.53 33.61
CA ARG A 795 -31.74 -12.31 34.42
C ARG A 795 -30.75 -11.33 33.79
N GLY A 796 -30.37 -11.58 32.54
CA GLY A 796 -29.44 -10.75 31.80
C GLY A 796 -28.01 -10.81 32.33
N VAL A 797 -27.31 -9.69 32.33
CA VAL A 797 -25.87 -9.60 32.57
C VAL A 797 -25.57 -9.02 33.96
N TYR A 798 -24.58 -9.61 34.62
CA TYR A 798 -23.96 -9.12 35.84
C TYR A 798 -22.51 -8.72 35.59
N ARG A 799 -22.07 -7.62 36.19
CA ARG A 799 -20.71 -7.08 36.08
C ARG A 799 -20.02 -7.09 37.44
N GLY A 800 -18.75 -7.48 37.47
CA GLY A 800 -17.91 -7.39 38.65
C GLY A 800 -17.41 -5.96 38.95
N ILE A 801 -17.48 -5.55 40.22
CA ILE A 801 -16.85 -4.33 40.73
C ILE A 801 -15.47 -4.68 41.32
N PRO A 802 -14.37 -4.02 40.91
CA PRO A 802 -13.04 -4.28 41.47
C PRO A 802 -13.07 -4.05 42.98
N PRO A 803 -12.49 -4.95 43.78
CA PRO A 803 -12.65 -4.88 45.23
C PRO A 803 -11.93 -3.66 45.81
N GLY A 804 -12.67 -2.89 46.62
CA GLY A 804 -12.08 -2.10 47.68
C GLY A 804 -11.91 -2.97 48.94
N GLN A 805 -10.69 -3.45 49.20
CA GLN A 805 -10.26 -4.14 50.43
C GLN A 805 -11.00 -5.44 50.85
N THR A 806 -11.88 -6.03 50.02
CA THR A 806 -12.56 -7.31 50.34
C THR A 806 -12.00 -8.47 49.53
N SER A 807 -11.89 -9.66 50.13
CA SER A 807 -11.44 -10.90 49.47
C SER A 807 -12.53 -11.58 48.61
N VAL A 808 -13.61 -10.87 48.30
CA VAL A 808 -14.76 -11.40 47.55
C VAL A 808 -15.16 -10.37 46.49
N GLN A 809 -15.29 -10.86 45.25
CA GLN A 809 -15.74 -10.10 44.09
C GLN A 809 -17.23 -9.73 44.23
N LEU A 810 -17.56 -8.43 44.20
CA LEU A 810 -18.95 -7.95 44.22
C LEU A 810 -19.50 -7.89 42.80
N TRP A 811 -20.79 -8.22 42.63
CA TRP A 811 -21.50 -8.26 41.35
C TRP A 811 -22.69 -7.30 41.35
N VAL A 812 -22.92 -6.62 40.22
CA VAL A 812 -24.07 -5.74 39.99
C VAL A 812 -24.78 -6.08 38.69
N GLU A 813 -26.11 -5.99 38.67
CA GLU A 813 -26.91 -6.14 37.45
C GLU A 813 -26.57 -5.00 36.47
N ALA A 814 -26.38 -5.34 35.20
CA ALA A 814 -25.92 -4.45 34.15
C ALA A 814 -26.72 -4.68 32.85
N ASN A 815 -28.04 -4.47 32.96
CA ASN A 815 -29.03 -4.80 31.94
C ASN A 815 -29.51 -3.59 31.11
N GLU A 816 -28.84 -2.43 31.23
CA GLU A 816 -29.27 -1.22 30.54
C GLU A 816 -29.07 -1.36 29.02
N GLY A 817 -30.15 -1.24 28.25
CA GLY A 817 -30.14 -1.48 26.80
C GLY A 817 -30.44 -2.93 26.39
N LEU A 818 -30.56 -3.86 27.34
CA LEU A 818 -31.00 -5.23 27.07
C LEU A 818 -32.52 -5.38 27.23
N PRO A 819 -33.15 -6.31 26.47
CA PRO A 819 -34.53 -6.68 26.68
C PRO A 819 -34.72 -7.40 28.03
N ASN A 820 -35.95 -7.39 28.57
CA ASN A 820 -36.28 -8.05 29.82
C ASN A 820 -37.60 -8.85 29.69
N PRO A 821 -37.58 -10.19 29.78
CA PRO A 821 -36.41 -11.05 30.05
C PRO A 821 -35.47 -11.22 28.85
N VAL A 822 -34.18 -11.46 29.12
CA VAL A 822 -33.16 -11.85 28.12
C VAL A 822 -32.40 -13.08 28.62
N ILE A 823 -32.10 -13.98 27.68
CA ILE A 823 -31.25 -15.15 27.91
C ILE A 823 -29.93 -14.88 27.21
N VAL A 824 -28.84 -14.89 27.97
CA VAL A 824 -27.48 -14.77 27.45
C VAL A 824 -26.89 -16.17 27.37
N ASN A 825 -26.52 -16.60 26.17
CA ASN A 825 -25.97 -17.94 25.93
C ASN A 825 -24.44 -17.92 25.85
N ASP A 826 -23.87 -16.84 25.35
CA ASP A 826 -22.42 -16.70 25.17
C ASP A 826 -21.98 -15.24 25.34
N ALA A 827 -20.72 -15.02 25.71
CA ALA A 827 -20.14 -13.69 25.89
C ALA A 827 -18.64 -13.70 25.59
N ILE A 828 -18.17 -12.72 24.81
CA ILE A 828 -16.74 -12.54 24.51
C ILE A 828 -16.31 -11.10 24.74
N THR A 829 -15.02 -10.92 25.01
CA THR A 829 -14.36 -9.61 24.92
C THR A 829 -13.37 -9.69 23.79
N THR A 830 -13.44 -8.72 22.88
CA THR A 830 -12.57 -8.67 21.71
C THR A 830 -11.20 -8.08 22.03
N GLU A 831 -10.25 -8.19 21.11
CA GLU A 831 -8.93 -7.54 21.23
C GLU A 831 -9.03 -6.01 21.43
N ASN A 832 -10.04 -5.39 20.81
CA ASN A 832 -10.35 -3.98 20.98
C ASN A 832 -11.01 -3.65 22.33
N ASN A 833 -11.14 -4.64 23.22
CA ASN A 833 -11.68 -4.55 24.56
C ASN A 833 -13.18 -4.16 24.58
N ASP A 834 -13.91 -4.52 23.53
CA ASP A 834 -15.38 -4.46 23.48
C ASP A 834 -15.99 -5.78 23.93
N VAL A 835 -17.11 -5.72 24.64
CA VAL A 835 -17.83 -6.90 25.12
C VAL A 835 -19.02 -7.18 24.21
N TYR A 836 -19.15 -8.43 23.75
CA TYR A 836 -20.30 -8.91 23.00
C TYR A 836 -21.03 -10.01 23.77
N ILE A 837 -22.35 -10.07 23.61
CA ILE A 837 -23.17 -11.17 24.12
C ILE A 837 -24.06 -11.74 23.03
N ALA A 838 -24.16 -13.06 23.00
CA ALA A 838 -25.13 -13.81 22.19
C ALA A 838 -26.40 -14.07 23.01
N THR A 839 -27.56 -13.81 22.40
CA THR A 839 -28.86 -13.86 23.07
C THR A 839 -29.89 -14.65 22.30
N TRP A 840 -30.86 -15.22 23.02
CA TRP A 840 -32.00 -15.91 22.41
C TRP A 840 -33.15 -14.93 22.16
N GLY A 841 -33.37 -14.57 20.90
CA GLY A 841 -34.45 -13.69 20.47
C GLY A 841 -34.04 -12.22 20.36
N TYR A 842 -34.98 -11.36 19.98
CA TYR A 842 -34.77 -9.94 19.68
C TYR A 842 -33.74 -9.69 18.56
N GLU A 843 -32.65 -8.97 18.84
CA GLU A 843 -31.58 -8.59 17.90
C GLU A 843 -30.43 -9.60 17.84
N GLY A 844 -30.45 -10.67 18.66
CA GLY A 844 -29.48 -11.77 18.60
C GLY A 844 -28.12 -11.45 19.25
N ILE A 845 -27.45 -10.36 18.86
CA ILE A 845 -26.16 -9.92 19.43
C ILE A 845 -26.28 -8.52 20.02
N TYR A 846 -25.67 -8.31 21.18
CA TYR A 846 -25.48 -6.97 21.76
C TYR A 846 -24.00 -6.69 22.03
N ARG A 847 -23.59 -5.45 21.80
CA ARG A 847 -22.23 -4.93 22.05
C ARG A 847 -22.25 -3.90 23.16
N SER A 848 -21.20 -3.90 23.98
CA SER A 848 -20.92 -2.92 25.01
C SER A 848 -19.47 -2.45 24.91
N THR A 849 -19.27 -1.14 24.85
CA THR A 849 -17.94 -0.49 24.81
C THR A 849 -17.53 0.06 26.18
N ASP A 850 -18.37 -0.11 27.20
CA ASP A 850 -18.18 0.45 28.55
C ASP A 850 -18.07 -0.63 29.64
N GLY A 851 -17.73 -1.85 29.24
CA GLY A 851 -17.50 -2.98 30.12
C GLY A 851 -18.78 -3.62 30.63
N GLY A 852 -19.80 -3.70 29.77
CA GLY A 852 -21.08 -4.33 30.05
C GLY A 852 -22.04 -3.47 30.85
N ARG A 853 -21.84 -2.14 30.95
CA ARG A 853 -22.78 -1.25 31.67
C ARG A 853 -23.99 -0.92 30.80
N THR A 854 -23.75 -0.61 29.53
CA THR A 854 -24.79 -0.35 28.53
C THR A 854 -24.61 -1.23 27.30
N TRP A 855 -25.72 -1.58 26.66
CA TRP A 855 -25.78 -2.51 25.54
C TRP A 855 -26.49 -1.91 24.33
N LYS A 856 -25.88 -2.05 23.16
CA LYS A 856 -26.45 -1.72 21.85
C LYS A 856 -26.67 -3.03 21.10
N GLY A 857 -27.84 -3.26 20.53
CA GLY A 857 -28.04 -4.45 19.70
C GLY A 857 -27.58 -4.22 18.25
N MET A 858 -27.09 -5.29 17.63
CA MET A 858 -26.39 -5.28 16.36
C MET A 858 -27.30 -5.67 15.19
N ILE A 859 -27.02 -5.14 14.00
CA ILE A 859 -27.83 -5.36 12.80
C ILE A 859 -27.27 -6.53 12.00
N PHE A 860 -28.16 -7.46 11.61
CA PHE A 860 -27.87 -8.56 10.72
C PHE A 860 -28.45 -8.30 9.34
N GLU A 861 -27.65 -8.54 8.30
CA GLU A 861 -28.06 -8.48 6.91
C GLU A 861 -28.12 -9.90 6.33
N ASP A 862 -29.29 -10.30 5.86
CA ASP A 862 -29.47 -11.52 5.06
C ASP A 862 -29.52 -11.19 3.56
N GLU A 863 -29.63 -12.23 2.72
CA GLU A 863 -29.69 -12.11 1.25
C GLU A 863 -30.84 -11.22 0.73
N THR A 864 -31.82 -10.89 1.57
CA THR A 864 -32.96 -10.01 1.23
C THR A 864 -32.78 -8.57 1.71
N GLY A 865 -31.68 -8.26 2.40
CA GLY A 865 -31.36 -6.94 2.92
C GLY A 865 -32.21 -6.51 4.12
N LEU A 866 -32.98 -7.41 4.74
CA LEU A 866 -33.78 -7.13 5.94
C LEU A 866 -34.04 -8.40 6.78
N SER A 867 -33.50 -8.46 8.01
CA SER A 867 -34.31 -8.87 9.16
C SER A 867 -33.73 -8.44 10.52
N SER A 868 -34.39 -7.48 11.17
CA SER A 868 -34.39 -7.34 12.63
C SER A 868 -35.71 -7.91 13.16
N GLY A 869 -35.67 -9.13 13.70
CA GLY A 869 -36.86 -9.73 14.31
C GLY A 869 -36.66 -11.17 14.75
N ASN A 870 -36.08 -11.36 15.93
CA ASN A 870 -36.08 -12.60 16.71
C ASN A 870 -35.06 -13.66 16.25
N LEU A 871 -33.83 -13.23 15.98
CA LEU A 871 -32.71 -14.15 15.73
C LEU A 871 -32.27 -14.80 17.05
N ILE A 872 -32.07 -16.12 17.05
CA ILE A 872 -31.45 -16.83 18.17
C ILE A 872 -29.98 -17.04 17.81
N VAL A 873 -29.09 -16.39 18.55
CA VAL A 873 -27.64 -16.56 18.41
C VAL A 873 -27.16 -17.43 19.57
N TYR A 874 -26.44 -18.49 19.25
CA TYR A 874 -25.99 -19.49 20.21
C TYR A 874 -24.57 -19.19 20.68
N ALA A 875 -23.63 -18.94 19.77
CA ALA A 875 -22.26 -18.65 20.13
C ALA A 875 -21.70 -17.48 19.31
N ILE A 876 -20.72 -16.80 19.88
CA ILE A 876 -19.96 -15.73 19.24
C ILE A 876 -18.47 -15.97 19.49
N GLU A 877 -17.64 -15.69 18.49
CA GLU A 877 -16.21 -15.97 18.55
C GLU A 877 -15.42 -14.93 17.73
N GLU A 878 -14.18 -14.64 18.14
CA GLU A 878 -13.25 -13.76 17.41
C GLU A 878 -12.01 -14.55 17.01
N GLY A 879 -11.70 -14.55 15.71
CA GLY A 879 -10.47 -15.15 15.19
C GLY A 879 -9.24 -14.24 15.32
N PRO A 880 -8.03 -14.76 15.09
CA PRO A 880 -6.74 -14.08 15.33
C PRO A 880 -6.46 -12.86 14.44
N ASN A 881 -7.37 -12.50 13.55
CA ASN A 881 -7.30 -11.33 12.68
C ASN A 881 -8.42 -10.31 12.99
N GLY A 882 -9.10 -10.44 14.14
CA GLY A 882 -10.24 -9.60 14.54
C GLY A 882 -11.55 -9.89 13.80
N THR A 883 -11.63 -10.98 13.01
CA THR A 883 -12.88 -11.40 12.37
C THR A 883 -13.82 -12.01 13.41
N LEU A 884 -15.07 -11.52 13.47
CA LEU A 884 -16.09 -12.07 14.37
C LEU A 884 -16.99 -13.07 13.65
N TYR A 885 -17.33 -14.16 14.34
CA TYR A 885 -18.23 -15.22 13.90
C TYR A 885 -19.39 -15.36 14.88
N ALA A 886 -20.59 -15.60 14.37
CA ALA A 886 -21.77 -15.85 15.19
C ALA A 886 -22.60 -16.99 14.64
N SER A 887 -22.91 -17.97 15.48
CA SER A 887 -23.78 -19.09 15.12
C SER A 887 -25.23 -18.78 15.44
N ALA A 888 -26.12 -19.01 14.48
CA ALA A 888 -27.54 -18.71 14.60
C ALA A 888 -28.41 -19.94 14.30
N ASP A 889 -29.73 -19.78 14.46
CA ASP A 889 -30.71 -20.82 14.16
C ASP A 889 -30.58 -21.37 12.72
N ARG A 890 -30.90 -22.66 12.59
CA ARG A 890 -30.78 -23.46 11.35
C ARG A 890 -29.34 -23.66 10.86
N GLY A 891 -28.36 -23.59 11.76
CA GLY A 891 -26.96 -23.83 11.42
C GLY A 891 -26.31 -22.72 10.59
N ARG A 892 -26.92 -21.52 10.57
CA ARG A 892 -26.38 -20.34 9.88
C ARG A 892 -25.19 -19.78 10.64
N ILE A 893 -24.16 -19.38 9.91
CA ILE A 893 -22.98 -18.69 10.44
C ILE A 893 -22.92 -17.30 9.84
N PHE A 894 -22.97 -16.29 10.70
CA PHE A 894 -22.75 -14.89 10.34
C PHE A 894 -21.30 -14.49 10.63
N ARG A 895 -20.81 -13.53 9.86
CA ARG A 895 -19.46 -12.99 9.98
C ARG A 895 -19.48 -11.46 9.93
N SER A 896 -18.61 -10.85 10.72
CA SER A 896 -18.31 -9.42 10.65
C SER A 896 -16.81 -9.20 10.43
N LEU A 897 -16.49 -8.25 9.54
CA LEU A 897 -15.12 -7.82 9.20
C LEU A 897 -14.82 -6.39 9.71
N ASP A 898 -15.80 -5.75 10.34
CA ASP A 898 -15.79 -4.35 10.75
C ASP A 898 -16.01 -4.20 12.26
N ALA A 899 -15.45 -5.13 13.04
CA ALA A 899 -15.58 -5.19 14.49
C ALA A 899 -17.04 -5.12 14.96
N GLY A 900 -17.92 -5.91 14.32
CA GLY A 900 -19.30 -6.12 14.74
C GLY A 900 -20.28 -5.02 14.35
N GLU A 901 -19.88 -4.01 13.58
CA GLU A 901 -20.79 -2.95 13.10
C GLU A 901 -21.82 -3.50 12.09
N SER A 902 -21.42 -4.44 11.24
CA SER A 902 -22.30 -5.17 10.33
C SER A 902 -22.02 -6.67 10.33
N TRP A 903 -23.10 -7.46 10.28
CA TRP A 903 -23.04 -8.92 10.26
C TRP A 903 -23.69 -9.47 8.98
N HIS A 904 -22.92 -10.22 8.20
CA HIS A 904 -23.38 -10.84 6.96
C HIS A 904 -23.41 -12.35 7.08
N LEU A 905 -24.38 -13.00 6.44
CA LEU A 905 -24.41 -14.46 6.34
C LEU A 905 -23.18 -14.95 5.57
N ALA A 906 -22.32 -15.73 6.21
CA ALA A 906 -21.11 -16.29 5.61
C ALA A 906 -21.35 -17.68 5.00
N GLY A 907 -22.12 -18.52 5.69
CA GLY A 907 -22.41 -19.88 5.26
C GLY A 907 -23.40 -20.60 6.19
N GLU A 908 -23.68 -21.86 5.87
CA GLU A 908 -24.57 -22.72 6.64
C GLU A 908 -23.94 -24.12 6.79
N LEU A 909 -24.10 -24.76 7.94
CA LEU A 909 -23.62 -26.12 8.17
C LEU A 909 -24.42 -27.13 7.31
N PRO A 910 -23.76 -28.01 6.54
CA PRO A 910 -24.46 -29.00 5.72
C PRO A 910 -25.33 -29.96 6.54
N GLY A 911 -26.63 -30.03 6.19
CA GLY A 911 -27.61 -30.95 6.79
C GLY A 911 -28.47 -30.37 7.92
N ALA A 912 -28.31 -29.08 8.26
CA ALA A 912 -28.79 -28.44 9.49
C ALA A 912 -30.29 -28.12 9.60
N SER A 913 -31.19 -28.98 9.10
CA SER A 913 -32.64 -28.78 9.33
C SER A 913 -33.06 -29.00 10.79
N SER A 914 -32.20 -29.56 11.65
CA SER A 914 -32.46 -29.77 13.09
C SER A 914 -31.24 -29.66 14.04
N ASP A 915 -30.02 -29.47 13.54
CA ASP A 915 -28.81 -29.46 14.38
C ASP A 915 -28.41 -28.02 14.72
N VAL A 916 -28.48 -27.71 16.01
CA VAL A 916 -28.14 -26.38 16.53
C VAL A 916 -26.63 -26.29 16.74
N THR A 917 -25.96 -25.33 16.11
CA THR A 917 -24.56 -24.97 16.40
C THR A 917 -24.49 -24.31 17.76
N TRP A 918 -24.03 -25.05 18.78
CA TRP A 918 -24.14 -24.66 20.18
C TRP A 918 -22.93 -23.86 20.69
N SER A 919 -21.74 -24.14 20.16
CA SER A 919 -20.48 -23.47 20.51
C SER A 919 -19.61 -23.24 19.27
N LEU A 920 -18.75 -22.23 19.33
CA LEU A 920 -17.73 -21.93 18.32
C LEU A 920 -16.37 -21.85 19.01
N ALA A 921 -15.32 -22.31 18.34
CA ALA A 921 -13.93 -22.10 18.75
C ALA A 921 -13.10 -21.69 17.54
N ALA A 922 -12.54 -20.48 17.54
CA ALA A 922 -11.61 -20.05 16.49
C ALA A 922 -10.20 -20.56 16.79
N HIS A 923 -9.47 -20.97 15.74
CA HIS A 923 -8.08 -21.37 15.90
C HIS A 923 -7.26 -20.18 16.43
N PRO A 924 -6.46 -20.35 17.51
CA PRO A 924 -5.82 -19.23 18.20
C PRO A 924 -4.78 -18.49 17.33
N THR A 925 -4.24 -19.13 16.29
CA THR A 925 -3.19 -18.56 15.43
C THR A 925 -3.47 -18.64 13.93
N THR A 926 -4.57 -19.28 13.48
CA THR A 926 -4.83 -19.54 12.05
C THR A 926 -6.10 -18.83 11.62
N PRO A 927 -6.02 -17.66 10.94
CA PRO A 927 -7.19 -16.95 10.46
C PRO A 927 -8.06 -17.81 9.54
N GLY A 928 -9.38 -17.71 9.69
CA GLY A 928 -10.34 -18.44 8.86
C GLY A 928 -10.63 -19.86 9.30
N THR A 929 -9.84 -20.42 10.23
CA THR A 929 -10.08 -21.75 10.81
C THR A 929 -10.96 -21.65 12.05
N VAL A 930 -12.16 -22.24 11.99
CA VAL A 930 -13.15 -22.21 13.08
C VAL A 930 -13.80 -23.57 13.24
N PHE A 931 -14.04 -23.98 14.48
CA PHE A 931 -14.72 -25.22 14.86
C PHE A 931 -16.09 -24.91 15.44
N ALA A 932 -17.07 -25.75 15.12
CA ALA A 932 -18.44 -25.61 15.55
C ALA A 932 -18.89 -26.89 16.27
N GLY A 933 -19.20 -26.77 17.56
CA GLY A 933 -19.85 -27.83 18.35
C GLY A 933 -21.35 -27.84 18.08
N THR A 934 -21.93 -29.02 17.83
CA THR A 934 -23.35 -29.15 17.49
C THR A 934 -24.13 -29.97 18.51
N PHE A 935 -25.43 -29.67 18.63
CA PHE A 935 -26.38 -30.44 19.43
C PHE A 935 -26.80 -31.72 18.69
N GLY A 936 -25.88 -32.69 18.59
CA GLY A 936 -26.19 -34.07 18.17
C GLY A 936 -25.39 -34.61 16.99
N ASN A 937 -24.63 -33.77 16.27
CA ASN A 937 -23.87 -34.19 15.10
C ASN A 937 -22.35 -34.01 15.23
N GLY A 938 -21.85 -33.84 16.46
CA GLY A 938 -20.43 -33.72 16.74
C GLY A 938 -19.88 -32.35 16.36
N VAL A 939 -18.68 -32.35 15.77
CA VAL A 939 -17.91 -31.13 15.46
C VAL A 939 -17.83 -30.91 13.95
N TYR A 940 -18.04 -29.66 13.52
CA TYR A 940 -17.77 -29.20 12.16
C TYR A 940 -16.55 -28.27 12.17
N ALA A 941 -15.85 -28.17 11.05
CA ALA A 941 -14.75 -27.25 10.85
C ALA A 941 -14.87 -26.50 9.53
N THR A 942 -14.33 -25.29 9.50
CA THR A 942 -14.09 -24.46 8.31
C THR A 942 -12.63 -24.02 8.36
N ASP A 943 -12.03 -23.79 7.18
CA ASP A 943 -10.70 -23.22 6.97
C ASP A 943 -10.76 -21.96 6.09
N ASN A 944 -11.98 -21.51 5.75
CA ASN A 944 -12.22 -20.43 4.79
C ASN A 944 -13.20 -19.39 5.32
N PHE A 945 -13.03 -19.01 6.58
CA PHE A 945 -13.78 -17.92 7.23
C PHE A 945 -15.29 -18.17 7.27
N GLY A 946 -15.70 -19.42 7.49
CA GLY A 946 -17.10 -19.81 7.65
C GLY A 946 -17.91 -19.90 6.37
N LEU A 947 -17.27 -19.79 5.20
CA LEU A 947 -17.94 -19.89 3.89
C LEU A 947 -18.42 -21.32 3.60
N THR A 948 -17.60 -22.31 3.91
CA THR A 948 -17.96 -23.73 3.80
C THR A 948 -17.56 -24.51 5.04
N TRP A 949 -18.40 -25.45 5.45
CA TRP A 949 -18.20 -26.26 6.64
C TRP A 949 -18.18 -27.75 6.30
N SER A 950 -17.28 -28.48 6.93
CA SER A 950 -17.16 -29.93 6.82
C SER A 950 -17.36 -30.58 8.19
N ARG A 951 -18.18 -31.63 8.27
CA ARG A 951 -18.33 -32.42 9.50
C ARG A 951 -17.07 -33.26 9.71
N LEU A 952 -16.48 -33.20 10.90
CA LEU A 952 -15.36 -34.05 11.28
C LEU A 952 -15.83 -35.47 11.62
N GLU A 953 -14.99 -36.47 11.35
CA GLU A 953 -15.28 -37.86 11.75
C GLU A 953 -15.33 -38.01 13.27
N GLY A 954 -14.50 -37.26 14.00
CA GLY A 954 -14.50 -37.21 15.46
C GLY A 954 -14.21 -38.55 16.13
N ARG A 955 -13.19 -39.28 15.67
CA ARG A 955 -12.92 -40.65 16.17
C ARG A 955 -12.62 -40.62 17.68
N GLY A 956 -13.35 -41.39 18.47
CA GLY A 956 -13.23 -41.39 19.93
C GLY A 956 -14.08 -40.34 20.65
N LEU A 957 -14.79 -39.46 19.92
CA LEU A 957 -15.77 -38.54 20.48
C LEU A 957 -17.13 -39.27 20.64
N GLY A 958 -17.22 -40.11 21.68
CA GLY A 958 -18.32 -41.07 21.82
C GLY A 958 -18.18 -42.28 20.88
N ASP A 959 -19.24 -43.10 20.76
CA ASP A 959 -19.16 -44.39 20.03
C ASP A 959 -19.19 -44.23 18.49
N ASP A 960 -19.69 -43.10 17.96
CA ASP A 960 -19.90 -42.86 16.52
C ASP A 960 -19.59 -41.42 16.07
N GLY A 961 -18.96 -40.60 16.92
CA GLY A 961 -18.68 -39.18 16.61
C GLY A 961 -19.94 -38.30 16.58
N ARG A 962 -21.10 -38.81 16.99
CA ARG A 962 -22.38 -38.08 17.05
C ARG A 962 -22.81 -37.88 18.50
N VAL A 963 -22.07 -37.01 19.18
CA VAL A 963 -22.39 -36.56 20.54
C VAL A 963 -22.87 -35.12 20.51
N GLN A 964 -23.68 -34.74 21.49
CA GLN A 964 -23.98 -33.34 21.77
C GLN A 964 -22.73 -32.68 22.35
N VAL A 965 -22.22 -31.68 21.65
CA VAL A 965 -21.09 -30.84 22.08
C VAL A 965 -21.68 -29.53 22.59
N PHE A 966 -21.60 -29.33 23.91
CA PHE A 966 -22.17 -28.15 24.58
C PHE A 966 -21.19 -27.00 24.69
N ASP A 967 -19.90 -27.32 24.74
CA ASP A 967 -18.82 -26.35 24.78
C ASP A 967 -17.63 -26.93 24.02
N ILE A 968 -16.97 -26.09 23.23
CA ILE A 968 -15.75 -26.46 22.51
C ILE A 968 -14.80 -25.28 22.61
N GLU A 969 -13.58 -25.52 23.08
CA GLU A 969 -12.64 -24.45 23.40
C GLU A 969 -11.20 -24.92 23.18
N PHE A 970 -10.33 -24.00 22.78
CA PHE A 970 -8.89 -24.25 22.80
C PHE A 970 -8.33 -24.05 24.20
N ASP A 971 -7.42 -24.92 24.64
CA ASP A 971 -6.64 -24.67 25.86
C ASP A 971 -5.82 -23.40 25.66
N PRO A 972 -6.09 -22.35 26.43
CA PRO A 972 -5.58 -21.05 26.07
C PRO A 972 -4.15 -20.83 26.60
N ALA A 973 -3.57 -21.80 27.31
CA ALA A 973 -2.15 -21.84 27.66
C ALA A 973 -1.27 -22.50 26.59
N THR A 974 -1.86 -23.14 25.58
CA THR A 974 -1.11 -23.82 24.52
C THR A 974 -1.44 -23.29 23.13
N PRO A 975 -1.43 -21.95 22.89
CA PRO A 975 -1.83 -21.37 21.60
C PRO A 975 -0.99 -21.90 20.42
N HIS A 976 0.25 -22.33 20.65
CA HIS A 976 1.17 -22.85 19.61
C HIS A 976 1.18 -24.37 19.47
N LYS A 977 0.49 -25.08 20.39
CA LYS A 977 0.18 -26.51 20.29
C LYS A 977 -1.30 -26.67 20.60
N PRO A 978 -2.17 -26.06 19.76
CA PRO A 978 -3.56 -25.83 20.09
C PRO A 978 -4.25 -27.15 20.38
N THR A 979 -4.64 -27.31 21.64
CA THR A 979 -5.32 -28.50 22.12
C THR A 979 -6.80 -28.19 22.23
N LEU A 980 -7.63 -28.93 21.51
CA LEU A 980 -9.07 -28.71 21.48
C LEU A 980 -9.75 -29.55 22.58
N TRP A 981 -10.59 -28.92 23.39
CA TRP A 981 -11.37 -29.58 24.43
C TRP A 981 -12.86 -29.46 24.13
N ALA A 982 -13.61 -30.49 24.49
CA ALA A 982 -15.05 -30.53 24.30
C ALA A 982 -15.74 -30.99 25.58
N ALA A 983 -16.69 -30.20 26.07
CA ALA A 983 -17.68 -30.65 27.04
C ALA A 983 -18.91 -31.19 26.30
N THR A 984 -19.29 -32.43 26.63
CA THR A 984 -20.30 -33.17 25.89
C THR A 984 -21.29 -33.86 26.80
N ALA A 985 -22.38 -34.37 26.22
CA ALA A 985 -23.34 -35.23 26.92
C ALA A 985 -22.76 -36.54 27.47
N ARG A 986 -21.52 -36.89 27.11
CA ARG A 986 -20.82 -38.10 27.56
C ARG A 986 -19.57 -37.79 28.37
N GLY A 987 -19.28 -36.52 28.63
CA GLY A 987 -18.24 -36.06 29.53
C GLY A 987 -17.25 -35.15 28.81
N VAL A 988 -16.02 -35.10 29.31
CA VAL A 988 -14.98 -34.21 28.77
C VAL A 988 -14.05 -35.00 27.85
N TYR A 989 -13.80 -34.44 26.68
CA TYR A 989 -12.90 -35.00 25.68
C TYR A 989 -11.81 -33.98 25.31
N ARG A 990 -10.64 -34.49 24.95
CA ARG A 990 -9.48 -33.71 24.50
C ARG A 990 -8.96 -34.24 23.17
N SER A 991 -8.65 -33.36 22.24
CA SER A 991 -8.02 -33.68 20.96
C SER A 991 -6.72 -32.89 20.81
N MET A 992 -5.66 -33.59 20.39
CA MET A 992 -4.35 -33.00 20.11
C MET A 992 -4.12 -32.82 18.59
N ASP A 993 -5.10 -33.20 17.78
CA ASP A 993 -5.06 -33.20 16.31
C ASP A 993 -6.30 -32.49 15.70
N LEU A 994 -6.70 -31.41 16.35
CA LEU A 994 -7.76 -30.49 15.89
C LEU A 994 -9.10 -31.17 15.57
N GLY A 995 -9.49 -32.12 16.41
CA GLY A 995 -10.78 -32.81 16.34
C GLY A 995 -10.79 -34.08 15.48
N GLY A 996 -9.64 -34.52 14.95
CA GLY A 996 -9.49 -35.79 14.25
C GLY A 996 -9.71 -37.00 15.17
N HIS A 997 -9.03 -37.01 16.31
CA HIS A 997 -9.15 -38.01 17.38
C HIS A 997 -9.35 -37.36 18.75
N TRP A 998 -10.21 -37.98 19.54
CA TRP A 998 -10.57 -37.50 20.87
C TRP A 998 -10.25 -38.55 21.92
N GLN A 999 -9.59 -38.10 22.98
CA GLN A 999 -9.32 -38.84 24.20
C GLN A 999 -10.39 -38.53 25.24
N GLU A 1000 -11.05 -39.56 25.77
CA GLU A 1000 -11.99 -39.42 26.89
C GLU A 1000 -11.24 -39.16 28.21
N LEU A 1001 -11.65 -38.14 28.95
CA LEU A 1001 -11.06 -37.72 30.23
C LEU A 1001 -12.13 -37.63 31.31
N ASN A 1002 -12.74 -38.75 31.67
CA ASN A 1002 -13.90 -38.80 32.58
C ASN A 1002 -13.61 -39.34 34.00
N GLY A 1003 -12.35 -39.59 34.34
CA GLY A 1003 -11.98 -40.11 35.66
C GLY A 1003 -12.47 -39.20 36.77
N GLY A 1004 -13.25 -39.69 37.74
CA GLY A 1004 -13.77 -38.88 38.85
C GLY A 1004 -15.09 -38.15 38.61
N LEU A 1005 -15.61 -38.09 37.38
CA LEU A 1005 -16.91 -37.46 37.08
C LEU A 1005 -18.13 -38.37 37.35
N PHE A 1006 -17.92 -39.69 37.50
CA PHE A 1006 -19.00 -40.67 37.70
C PHE A 1006 -19.77 -40.44 39.03
N PRO A 1007 -21.12 -40.58 39.07
CA PRO A 1007 -22.02 -41.12 38.03
C PRO A 1007 -22.49 -40.12 36.97
N PHE A 1008 -22.10 -38.85 37.04
CA PHE A 1008 -22.61 -37.80 36.17
C PHE A 1008 -21.71 -37.64 34.94
N ARG A 1009 -22.30 -37.63 33.74
CA ARG A 1009 -21.53 -37.64 32.48
C ARG A 1009 -21.83 -36.46 31.57
N GLU A 1010 -22.71 -35.55 31.95
CA GLU A 1010 -23.13 -34.46 31.08
C GLU A 1010 -22.35 -33.19 31.43
N ALA A 1011 -21.19 -33.02 30.81
CA ALA A 1011 -20.36 -31.83 30.94
C ALA A 1011 -20.92 -30.71 30.06
N ARG A 1012 -21.16 -29.53 30.63
CA ARG A 1012 -21.86 -28.43 29.95
C ARG A 1012 -20.95 -27.29 29.53
N SER A 1013 -19.96 -26.93 30.35
CA SER A 1013 -19.09 -25.77 30.12
C SER A 1013 -17.71 -26.00 30.73
N LEU A 1014 -16.67 -25.47 30.09
CA LEU A 1014 -15.27 -25.55 30.48
C LEU A 1014 -14.75 -24.16 30.88
N ALA A 1015 -14.02 -24.06 31.99
CA ALA A 1015 -13.38 -22.82 32.42
C ALA A 1015 -11.90 -23.02 32.71
N PHE A 1016 -11.05 -22.46 31.85
CA PHE A 1016 -9.60 -22.61 31.94
C PHE A 1016 -8.95 -21.59 32.86
N HIS A 1017 -7.94 -22.04 33.61
CA HIS A 1017 -6.92 -21.16 34.13
C HIS A 1017 -5.96 -20.73 33.00
N PRO A 1018 -5.54 -19.46 32.94
CA PRO A 1018 -4.67 -18.98 31.85
C PRO A 1018 -3.30 -19.69 31.80
N ASP A 1019 -2.75 -20.14 32.93
CA ASP A 1019 -1.48 -20.88 32.98
C ASP A 1019 -1.67 -22.39 32.77
N GLU A 1020 -0.79 -23.04 31.98
CA GLU A 1020 -0.86 -24.48 31.60
C GLU A 1020 -0.93 -25.42 32.83
N GLU A 1021 -0.24 -25.07 33.91
CA GLU A 1021 -0.23 -25.86 35.15
C GLU A 1021 -1.43 -25.58 36.06
N GLY A 1022 -2.22 -24.56 35.74
CA GLY A 1022 -3.40 -24.16 36.47
C GLY A 1022 -4.61 -25.09 36.25
N PRO A 1023 -5.66 -24.93 37.08
CA PRO A 1023 -6.82 -25.79 37.01
C PRO A 1023 -7.68 -25.58 35.77
N LEU A 1024 -8.36 -26.64 35.34
CA LEU A 1024 -9.52 -26.57 34.44
C LEU A 1024 -10.76 -26.93 35.25
N PHE A 1025 -11.79 -26.09 35.21
CA PHE A 1025 -13.08 -26.39 35.83
C PHE A 1025 -14.09 -26.85 34.78
N VAL A 1026 -15.01 -27.72 35.20
CA VAL A 1026 -16.12 -28.18 34.36
C VAL A 1026 -17.43 -28.10 35.12
N ALA A 1027 -18.45 -27.55 34.46
CA ALA A 1027 -19.83 -27.61 34.90
C ALA A 1027 -20.46 -28.94 34.50
N VAL A 1028 -21.06 -29.66 35.46
CA VAL A 1028 -21.68 -30.96 35.21
C VAL A 1028 -23.16 -30.91 35.58
N TRP A 1029 -24.01 -31.25 34.61
CA TRP A 1029 -25.46 -31.34 34.84
C TRP A 1029 -25.79 -32.47 35.81
N GLY A 1030 -26.42 -32.14 36.93
CA GLY A 1030 -26.78 -33.05 38.02
C GLY A 1030 -25.62 -33.43 38.94
N GLY A 1031 -24.39 -32.94 38.69
CA GLY A 1031 -23.18 -33.31 39.42
C GLY A 1031 -22.46 -32.17 40.14
N GLY A 1032 -22.75 -30.90 39.80
CA GLY A 1032 -22.05 -29.76 40.38
C GLY A 1032 -20.83 -29.31 39.57
N ILE A 1033 -19.81 -28.82 40.27
CA ILE A 1033 -18.57 -28.31 39.67
C ILE A 1033 -17.42 -29.26 40.01
N TYR A 1034 -16.63 -29.59 39.00
CA TYR A 1034 -15.41 -30.37 39.16
C TYR A 1034 -14.19 -29.61 38.66
N LYS A 1035 -13.02 -29.95 39.18
CA LYS A 1035 -11.72 -29.36 38.84
C LYS A 1035 -10.74 -30.46 38.44
N LEU A 1036 -9.98 -30.20 37.39
CA LEU A 1036 -8.75 -30.90 37.06
C LEU A 1036 -7.57 -30.03 37.53
N THR A 1037 -6.80 -30.50 38.49
CA THR A 1037 -5.79 -29.68 39.21
C THR A 1037 -4.64 -29.22 38.34
N ASN A 1038 -4.21 -30.06 37.39
CA ASN A 1038 -3.17 -29.77 36.41
C ASN A 1038 -3.53 -30.52 35.11
N ARG A 1039 -3.75 -29.79 34.03
CA ARG A 1039 -4.25 -30.35 32.76
C ARG A 1039 -3.19 -31.06 31.90
N LYS A 1040 -1.91 -30.95 32.27
CA LYS A 1040 -0.79 -31.66 31.63
C LYS A 1040 -0.62 -33.09 32.13
N HIS A 1041 -0.86 -33.32 33.43
CA HIS A 1041 -0.54 -34.58 34.10
C HIS A 1041 -1.74 -35.31 34.69
N ASN A 1042 -2.78 -34.59 35.11
CA ASN A 1042 -3.91 -35.21 35.79
C ASN A 1042 -4.96 -35.68 34.78
N THR A 1043 -5.60 -36.80 35.09
CA THR A 1043 -6.71 -37.36 34.31
C THR A 1043 -7.94 -37.65 35.17
N VAL A 1044 -7.91 -37.19 36.43
CA VAL A 1044 -8.96 -37.41 37.43
C VAL A 1044 -9.48 -36.07 37.92
N TRP A 1045 -10.79 -35.88 37.81
CA TRP A 1045 -11.54 -34.72 38.26
C TRP A 1045 -11.88 -34.81 39.74
N GLU A 1046 -11.68 -33.71 40.45
CA GLU A 1046 -11.97 -33.54 41.88
C GLU A 1046 -13.23 -32.69 42.03
N PHE A 1047 -14.14 -33.12 42.91
CA PHE A 1047 -15.36 -32.35 43.22
C PHE A 1047 -14.99 -31.04 43.94
N VAL A 1048 -15.60 -29.93 43.51
CA VAL A 1048 -15.39 -28.60 44.09
C VAL A 1048 -16.58 -28.19 44.95
N ASP A 1049 -17.77 -28.03 44.37
CA ASP A 1049 -18.98 -27.57 45.06
C ASP A 1049 -20.26 -27.81 44.22
N LEU A 1050 -21.43 -27.44 44.75
CA LEU A 1050 -22.76 -27.56 44.15
C LEU A 1050 -23.21 -29.01 43.94
N ASP A 1051 -22.99 -29.87 44.94
CA ASP A 1051 -23.32 -31.30 44.88
C ASP A 1051 -24.78 -31.54 44.47
N GLY A 1052 -24.97 -32.33 43.42
CA GLY A 1052 -26.27 -32.68 42.86
C GLY A 1052 -26.99 -31.55 42.09
N ALA A 1053 -26.39 -30.38 41.92
CA ALA A 1053 -26.99 -29.28 41.18
C ALA A 1053 -26.82 -29.41 39.66
N ASN A 1054 -27.78 -28.88 38.90
CA ASN A 1054 -27.66 -28.73 37.44
C ASN A 1054 -26.90 -27.44 37.12
N VAL A 1055 -25.57 -27.54 37.02
CA VAL A 1055 -24.72 -26.42 36.64
C VAL A 1055 -24.64 -26.35 35.11
N THR A 1056 -25.03 -25.21 34.55
CA THR A 1056 -25.13 -25.02 33.09
C THR A 1056 -23.94 -24.30 32.49
N THR A 1057 -23.32 -23.41 33.27
CA THR A 1057 -22.11 -22.67 32.90
C THR A 1057 -21.24 -22.49 34.14
N VAL A 1058 -19.93 -22.47 33.95
CA VAL A 1058 -18.95 -22.13 34.98
C VAL A 1058 -18.03 -21.06 34.41
N PHE A 1059 -17.69 -20.02 35.17
CA PHE A 1059 -16.75 -18.98 34.77
C PHE A 1059 -15.70 -18.81 35.85
N TYR A 1060 -14.42 -18.84 35.49
CA TYR A 1060 -13.32 -18.72 36.45
C TYR A 1060 -12.57 -17.40 36.29
N GLU A 1061 -12.55 -16.60 37.35
CA GLU A 1061 -11.81 -15.34 37.47
C GLU A 1061 -10.48 -15.58 38.18
N PRO A 1062 -9.34 -15.51 37.46
CA PRO A 1062 -8.05 -15.92 38.01
C PRO A 1062 -7.45 -14.92 39.01
N TYR A 1063 -7.75 -13.61 38.89
CA TYR A 1063 -7.05 -12.59 39.69
C TYR A 1063 -7.42 -12.63 41.17
N HIS A 1064 -8.67 -12.97 41.50
CA HIS A 1064 -9.12 -13.13 42.88
C HIS A 1064 -9.48 -14.59 43.21
N GLY A 1065 -9.32 -15.50 42.26
CA GLY A 1065 -9.69 -16.91 42.40
C GLY A 1065 -11.18 -17.07 42.65
N THR A 1066 -12.01 -16.31 41.94
CA THR A 1066 -13.47 -16.39 42.05
C THR A 1066 -14.03 -17.31 40.97
N LEU A 1067 -14.82 -18.30 41.37
CA LEU A 1067 -15.58 -19.13 40.46
C LEU A 1067 -17.04 -18.69 40.48
N ALA A 1068 -17.60 -18.40 39.32
CA ALA A 1068 -19.01 -18.10 39.13
C ALA A 1068 -19.69 -19.25 38.39
N ALA A 1069 -20.93 -19.58 38.74
CA ALA A 1069 -21.65 -20.72 38.19
C ALA A 1069 -23.12 -20.38 37.96
N GLY A 1070 -23.60 -20.69 36.76
CA GLY A 1070 -25.02 -20.64 36.43
C GLY A 1070 -25.70 -21.96 36.78
N THR A 1071 -26.82 -21.90 37.48
CA THR A 1071 -27.66 -23.07 37.80
C THR A 1071 -29.04 -22.93 37.17
N ASP A 1072 -29.70 -24.05 36.89
CA ASP A 1072 -31.04 -24.09 36.31
C ASP A 1072 -32.15 -23.46 37.19
N VAL A 1073 -31.90 -23.29 38.50
CA VAL A 1073 -32.91 -22.82 39.47
C VAL A 1073 -32.60 -21.48 40.17
N ALA A 1074 -31.34 -21.04 40.29
CA ALA A 1074 -30.97 -19.93 41.20
C ALA A 1074 -30.31 -18.69 40.55
N GLY A 1075 -30.06 -18.69 39.24
CA GLY A 1075 -29.26 -17.63 38.60
C GLY A 1075 -27.77 -17.79 38.87
N LEU A 1076 -27.03 -16.69 39.04
CA LEU A 1076 -25.58 -16.66 39.28
C LEU A 1076 -25.24 -16.99 40.74
N THR A 1077 -24.46 -18.04 40.96
CA THR A 1077 -23.81 -18.34 42.24
C THR A 1077 -22.32 -18.09 42.13
N THR A 1078 -21.68 -17.53 43.17
CA THR A 1078 -20.24 -17.26 43.17
C THR A 1078 -19.58 -17.83 44.42
N MET A 1079 -18.40 -18.39 44.27
CA MET A 1079 -17.59 -18.94 45.37
C MET A 1079 -16.13 -18.52 45.20
N SER A 1080 -15.41 -18.34 46.31
CA SER A 1080 -13.96 -18.16 46.27
C SER A 1080 -13.30 -19.53 46.32
N VAL A 1081 -12.47 -19.83 45.32
CA VAL A 1081 -11.66 -21.05 45.25
C VAL A 1081 -10.18 -20.80 45.57
N GLY A 1082 -9.85 -19.58 46.03
CA GLY A 1082 -8.51 -19.11 46.36
C GLY A 1082 -7.75 -18.62 45.12
N ALA A 1083 -7.04 -17.48 45.24
CA ALA A 1083 -6.06 -17.08 44.22
C ALA A 1083 -4.88 -18.05 44.30
N PHE A 1084 -4.59 -18.77 43.23
CA PHE A 1084 -3.45 -19.67 43.17
C PHE A 1084 -2.19 -18.81 43.06
N SER A 1085 -1.48 -18.63 44.18
CA SER A 1085 -0.12 -18.08 44.16
C SER A 1085 0.75 -19.05 43.38
N THR A 1086 1.41 -18.58 42.32
CA THR A 1086 2.61 -19.21 41.76
C THR A 1086 3.76 -19.00 42.76
N ASP A 1087 3.61 -19.53 43.97
CA ASP A 1087 4.74 -19.64 44.89
C ASP A 1087 5.54 -20.86 44.45
N VAL A 1088 6.69 -20.54 43.88
CA VAL A 1088 7.79 -21.43 43.53
C VAL A 1088 8.22 -22.15 44.81
N ASP A 1089 7.90 -23.45 44.92
CA ASP A 1089 8.62 -24.33 45.83
C ASP A 1089 9.89 -24.81 45.12
N ASP A 1090 11.01 -24.36 45.66
CA ASP A 1090 12.38 -24.51 45.19
C ASP A 1090 12.80 -25.96 44.87
N ALA A 1091 13.14 -26.18 43.60
CA ALA A 1091 14.29 -27.00 43.22
C ALA A 1091 14.97 -26.36 41.99
N PRO A 1092 16.18 -25.77 42.11
CA PRO A 1092 16.77 -24.99 41.04
C PRO A 1092 17.47 -25.89 40.02
N THR A 1093 17.11 -25.77 38.75
CA THR A 1093 18.04 -26.02 37.65
C THR A 1093 18.14 -24.74 36.84
N SER A 1094 19.25 -24.02 37.06
CA SER A 1094 19.59 -22.78 36.37
C SER A 1094 19.79 -23.01 34.88
N GLU A 1095 19.12 -22.24 34.04
CA GLU A 1095 19.63 -22.00 32.69
C GLU A 1095 21.01 -21.35 32.78
N LEU A 1096 21.96 -21.91 32.04
CA LEU A 1096 23.33 -21.44 32.04
C LEU A 1096 23.41 -20.10 31.28
N PRO A 1097 24.10 -19.08 31.80
CA PRO A 1097 24.31 -17.82 31.11
C PRO A 1097 24.95 -18.04 29.73
N VAL A 1098 24.62 -17.22 28.73
CA VAL A 1098 25.17 -17.39 27.37
C VAL A 1098 26.41 -16.51 27.13
N THR A 1099 26.68 -15.53 28.00
CA THR A 1099 27.81 -14.61 27.90
C THR A 1099 28.42 -14.31 29.28
N MET A 1100 29.69 -13.92 29.31
CA MET A 1100 30.39 -13.51 30.53
C MET A 1100 29.97 -12.09 30.95
N VAL A 1101 29.33 -11.94 32.12
CA VAL A 1101 28.85 -10.65 32.63
C VAL A 1101 29.43 -10.37 34.02
N LEU A 1102 29.97 -9.17 34.25
CA LEU A 1102 30.32 -8.67 35.59
C LEU A 1102 29.36 -7.53 35.98
N ALA A 1103 28.47 -7.81 36.93
CA ALA A 1103 27.46 -6.87 37.39
C ALA A 1103 28.05 -5.77 38.28
N GLN A 1104 27.33 -4.65 38.38
CA GLN A 1104 27.63 -3.62 39.35
C GLN A 1104 27.36 -4.17 40.76
N ASN A 1105 28.31 -3.97 41.68
CA ASN A 1105 28.15 -4.41 43.07
C ASN A 1105 26.92 -3.73 43.71
N TYR A 1106 26.20 -4.45 44.57
CA TYR A 1106 25.06 -3.90 45.30
C TYR A 1106 25.13 -4.23 46.80
N PRO A 1107 24.90 -3.23 47.69
CA PRO A 1107 24.70 -1.81 47.39
C PRO A 1107 25.96 -1.11 46.81
N ASN A 1108 25.82 0.02 46.11
CA ASN A 1108 26.94 0.90 45.72
C ASN A 1108 26.48 2.38 45.69
N PRO A 1109 27.04 3.29 46.51
CA PRO A 1109 28.08 3.06 47.51
C PRO A 1109 27.68 2.08 48.61
N PHE A 1110 28.66 1.40 49.23
CA PHE A 1110 28.43 0.39 50.27
C PHE A 1110 29.13 0.71 51.59
N ASN A 1111 28.63 0.16 52.69
CA ASN A 1111 29.19 0.31 54.03
C ASN A 1111 28.84 -0.88 54.97
N PRO A 1112 29.82 -1.67 55.44
CA PRO A 1112 31.11 -1.97 54.83
C PRO A 1112 31.02 -3.18 53.87
N THR A 1113 29.82 -3.69 53.59
CA THR A 1113 29.61 -4.94 52.83
C THR A 1113 28.83 -4.72 51.53
N THR A 1114 29.22 -5.43 50.48
CA THR A 1114 28.53 -5.46 49.18
C THR A 1114 28.58 -6.87 48.59
N ALA A 1115 27.64 -7.19 47.70
CA ALA A 1115 27.72 -8.37 46.85
C ALA A 1115 28.23 -7.98 45.45
N ILE A 1116 29.04 -8.82 44.84
CA ILE A 1116 29.49 -8.72 43.45
C ILE A 1116 29.00 -9.96 42.71
N THR A 1117 28.13 -9.77 41.72
CA THR A 1117 27.55 -10.86 40.93
C THR A 1117 28.21 -10.91 39.56
N PHE A 1118 28.50 -12.11 39.06
CA PHE A 1118 28.97 -12.33 37.71
C PHE A 1118 28.47 -13.66 37.13
N ASP A 1119 28.28 -13.68 35.82
CA ASP A 1119 27.72 -14.80 35.10
C ASP A 1119 28.82 -15.43 34.23
N LEU A 1120 28.96 -16.76 34.28
CA LEU A 1120 29.91 -17.53 33.49
C LEU A 1120 29.15 -18.44 32.51
N PRO A 1121 29.44 -18.36 31.21
CA PRO A 1121 28.73 -19.20 30.24
C PRO A 1121 29.22 -20.64 30.18
N GLU A 1122 30.48 -20.85 30.54
CA GLU A 1122 31.09 -22.17 30.67
C GLU A 1122 31.97 -22.22 31.93
N ALA A 1123 32.27 -23.44 32.39
CA ALA A 1123 33.14 -23.62 33.54
C ALA A 1123 34.56 -23.13 33.20
N SER A 1124 35.05 -22.13 33.93
CA SER A 1124 36.34 -21.48 33.64
C SER A 1124 37.11 -21.14 34.93
N PRO A 1125 38.45 -21.11 34.89
CA PRO A 1125 39.25 -20.58 35.99
C PRO A 1125 38.97 -19.08 36.13
N VAL A 1126 38.45 -18.68 37.29
CA VAL A 1126 38.10 -17.30 37.63
C VAL A 1126 39.11 -16.74 38.63
N ARG A 1127 39.53 -15.49 38.40
CA ARG A 1127 40.15 -14.65 39.43
C ARG A 1127 39.42 -13.32 39.55
N LEU A 1128 38.75 -13.10 40.68
CA LEU A 1128 38.08 -11.84 41.03
C LEU A 1128 38.91 -11.10 42.06
N SER A 1129 39.53 -9.99 41.66
CA SER A 1129 40.41 -9.18 42.51
C SER A 1129 39.91 -7.74 42.64
N VAL A 1130 40.15 -7.13 43.81
CA VAL A 1130 39.89 -5.71 44.12
C VAL A 1130 41.21 -4.94 44.14
N PHE A 1131 41.22 -3.77 43.53
CA PHE A 1131 42.36 -2.87 43.36
C PHE A 1131 42.05 -1.48 43.91
N ASP A 1132 43.06 -0.79 44.44
CA ASP A 1132 42.97 0.66 44.70
C ASP A 1132 43.10 1.47 43.40
N LEU A 1133 42.87 2.79 43.46
CA LEU A 1133 42.97 3.69 42.29
C LEU A 1133 44.39 3.78 41.69
N LEU A 1134 45.41 3.30 42.41
CA LEU A 1134 46.79 3.22 41.91
C LEU A 1134 47.06 1.86 41.21
N GLY A 1135 46.04 1.00 41.10
CA GLY A 1135 46.13 -0.31 40.46
C GLY A 1135 46.78 -1.38 41.33
N ARG A 1136 46.98 -1.14 42.63
CA ARG A 1136 47.52 -2.16 43.55
C ARG A 1136 46.40 -3.10 43.99
N GLU A 1137 46.61 -4.40 43.89
CA GLU A 1137 45.67 -5.42 44.38
C GLU A 1137 45.59 -5.34 45.90
N VAL A 1138 44.39 -5.04 46.43
CA VAL A 1138 44.12 -4.91 47.87
C VAL A 1138 43.36 -6.10 48.45
N ARG A 1139 42.69 -6.90 47.61
CA ARG A 1139 42.01 -8.13 48.01
C ARG A 1139 41.80 -9.04 46.81
N VAL A 1140 41.90 -10.36 47.00
CA VAL A 1140 41.38 -11.36 46.06
C VAL A 1140 40.12 -11.96 46.68
N LEU A 1141 39.01 -11.95 45.95
CA LEU A 1141 37.70 -12.39 46.41
C LEU A 1141 37.35 -13.79 45.91
N ALA A 1142 37.87 -14.19 44.76
CA ALA A 1142 37.80 -15.55 44.24
C ALA A 1142 39.03 -15.86 43.38
N ASP A 1143 39.59 -17.06 43.49
CA ASP A 1143 40.74 -17.52 42.68
C ASP A 1143 40.66 -19.05 42.53
N GLY A 1144 40.22 -19.54 41.36
CA GLY A 1144 40.07 -20.95 41.08
C GLY A 1144 38.98 -21.28 40.04
N PRO A 1145 38.82 -22.57 39.67
CA PRO A 1145 37.79 -23.00 38.71
C PRO A 1145 36.38 -22.80 39.28
N MET A 1146 35.50 -22.19 38.47
CA MET A 1146 34.09 -22.00 38.77
C MET A 1146 33.22 -22.60 37.66
N ALA A 1147 32.08 -23.20 38.03
CA ALA A 1147 31.16 -23.82 37.08
C ALA A 1147 30.47 -22.76 36.20
N ALA A 1148 29.95 -23.16 35.04
CA ALA A 1148 29.02 -22.33 34.29
C ALA A 1148 27.81 -21.97 35.18
N GLY A 1149 27.31 -20.74 35.10
CA GLY A 1149 26.23 -20.25 35.96
C GLY A 1149 26.46 -18.83 36.49
N ARG A 1150 25.46 -18.31 37.19
CA ARG A 1150 25.54 -17.05 37.95
C ARG A 1150 26.21 -17.29 39.30
N HIS A 1151 27.20 -16.47 39.62
CA HIS A 1151 27.96 -16.50 40.88
C HIS A 1151 27.82 -15.18 41.61
N GLU A 1152 27.72 -15.23 42.94
CA GLU A 1152 27.75 -14.05 43.80
C GLU A 1152 28.89 -14.19 44.82
N VAL A 1153 29.75 -13.19 44.90
CA VAL A 1153 30.84 -13.10 45.87
C VAL A 1153 30.63 -11.89 46.77
N ARG A 1154 30.56 -12.12 48.08
CA ARG A 1154 30.45 -11.05 49.07
C ARG A 1154 31.81 -10.43 49.37
N PHE A 1155 31.83 -9.10 49.43
CA PHE A 1155 33.01 -8.32 49.79
C PHE A 1155 32.75 -7.52 51.07
N GLU A 1156 33.54 -7.80 52.11
CA GLU A 1156 33.58 -7.00 53.33
C GLU A 1156 34.83 -6.12 53.36
N ALA A 1157 34.64 -4.80 53.33
CA ALA A 1157 35.71 -3.80 53.26
C ALA A 1157 35.88 -3.03 54.57
N GLY A 1158 35.51 -3.64 55.71
CA GLY A 1158 35.55 -3.01 57.03
C GLY A 1158 36.94 -2.53 57.45
N ASP A 1159 38.02 -3.06 56.86
CA ASP A 1159 39.41 -2.71 57.12
C ASP A 1159 40.03 -1.75 56.07
N LEU A 1160 39.32 -1.43 54.98
CA LEU A 1160 39.79 -0.52 53.93
C LEU A 1160 39.31 0.93 54.15
N PRO A 1161 40.10 1.98 53.80
CA PRO A 1161 39.65 3.38 53.92
C PRO A 1161 38.49 3.71 52.96
N SER A 1162 37.63 4.67 53.32
CA SER A 1162 36.58 5.17 52.40
C SER A 1162 37.21 5.69 51.12
N GLY A 1163 36.63 5.35 49.96
CA GLY A 1163 37.18 5.70 48.65
C GLY A 1163 36.64 4.82 47.53
N THR A 1164 37.12 5.09 46.32
CA THR A 1164 36.77 4.29 45.13
C THR A 1164 37.78 3.16 44.95
N TYR A 1165 37.28 1.97 44.67
CA TYR A 1165 38.04 0.76 44.36
C TYR A 1165 37.60 0.22 43.00
N LEU A 1166 38.48 -0.49 42.32
CA LEU A 1166 38.15 -1.24 41.12
C LEU A 1166 38.09 -2.73 41.47
N TYR A 1167 37.17 -3.48 40.86
CA TYR A 1167 37.20 -4.93 40.94
C TYR A 1167 37.16 -5.51 39.53
N ARG A 1168 37.95 -6.55 39.31
CA ARG A 1168 38.21 -7.14 38.00
C ARG A 1168 38.04 -8.65 38.08
N LEU A 1169 37.27 -9.17 37.15
CA LEU A 1169 37.04 -10.58 36.91
C LEU A 1169 37.90 -11.01 35.72
N GLU A 1170 38.77 -11.99 35.92
CA GLU A 1170 39.62 -12.59 34.90
C GLU A 1170 39.21 -14.04 34.69
N THR A 1171 38.98 -14.43 33.44
CA THR A 1171 38.66 -15.80 33.02
C THR A 1171 39.54 -16.22 31.85
N SER A 1172 39.43 -17.49 31.42
CA SER A 1172 40.09 -17.99 30.20
C SER A 1172 39.68 -17.25 28.92
N VAL A 1173 38.51 -16.62 28.91
CA VAL A 1173 37.94 -15.93 27.74
C VAL A 1173 38.15 -14.41 27.74
N GLY A 1174 38.59 -13.81 28.86
CA GLY A 1174 38.89 -12.37 28.92
C GLY A 1174 38.91 -11.78 30.33
N SER A 1175 39.07 -10.46 30.43
CA SER A 1175 39.02 -9.72 31.70
C SER A 1175 38.03 -8.56 31.66
N VAL A 1176 37.15 -8.44 32.66
CA VAL A 1176 36.16 -7.36 32.78
C VAL A 1176 36.33 -6.66 34.12
N SER A 1177 36.32 -5.32 34.14
CA SER A 1177 36.50 -4.51 35.36
C SER A 1177 35.35 -3.53 35.60
N ARG A 1178 35.05 -3.27 36.87
CA ARG A 1178 34.03 -2.32 37.36
C ARG A 1178 34.58 -1.50 38.53
N ALA A 1179 33.95 -0.38 38.84
CA ALA A 1179 34.30 0.47 39.98
C ALA A 1179 33.24 0.37 41.10
N MET A 1180 33.67 0.44 42.35
CA MET A 1180 32.80 0.49 43.53
C MET A 1180 33.25 1.58 44.51
N SER A 1181 32.33 2.14 45.28
CA SER A 1181 32.60 3.19 46.25
C SER A 1181 32.28 2.72 47.67
N LEU A 1182 33.30 2.71 48.54
CA LEU A 1182 33.17 2.45 49.97
C LEU A 1182 32.98 3.77 50.70
N LEU A 1183 31.89 3.90 51.48
CA LEU A 1183 31.52 5.10 52.21
C LEU A 1183 31.30 4.75 53.69
N LYS A 1184 32.37 4.83 54.50
CA LYS A 1184 32.28 4.63 55.97
C LYS A 1184 31.71 5.83 56.70
#